data_AF-A0AA85JFW9-F1
#
_entry.id   AF-A0AA85JFW9-F1
#
_cell.length_a   1.000
_cell.length_b   1.000
_cell.length_c   1.000
_cell.angle_alpha   90.00
_cell.angle_beta   90.00
_cell.angle_gamma   90.00
#
_symmetry.space_group_name_H-M   'P 1'
#
loop_
_entity.id
_entity.type
_entity.pdbx_description
1 polymer ?
#
loop_
_entity_poly.entity_id
_entity_poly.type
_entity_poly.pdbx_seq_one_letter_code
_entity_poly.pdbx_strand_id
1 'polypeptide(L)'
;MMSRTSLLAIVLGLTWLCLEFCLCHDVLVLTVATERNDALHRFLRSCSLNGFSVKVLGEGMSWNGGNVASSVGGGQKVNLLKHELSNTVYPDDQLIIFVDSYDVVFMQTLEKLLEEYQKFESKVVFSAEEFCWPKADLKDLYPEVKPGEKRYLNSGGFIGPVSNLIKIVNHAPIKDDDDDQLYYTNIFLDSTLRKEYDIQLDKTSRIFQNLNGAFNDVELRFTDETGYLFNKVFSTTPVIAHGNGPIKVEFSSLSNYLAYSWTPSRGCQQCEENNIHLNDYTKQEYPLIVMGIFIEYPTPFIGKFFQRVAELSYPKSRIHIVGHRARTAKNQLSFIEHFNDTFGHEYLSINWLDEELSEEAARKRVFAHCLSVEDCKHVFVVDSIAQLTNPKTLDHLVKMNRSIIAPLLTRRGKAWSNFWGALGSDGFYTRSEDYMDIISYNTSGIWNVPLVRSAYLISRWAVRKLIDAKLGNEIDMNFAKEARDKNVFMFVDNQVEFGYLMNADNYTNDHLHNDLWQIFDNPQDWEEHYIQQEFFNFLKTEITMADVEQPCPDVFWFPLLTETFCKQLIEEMENFGEWSNGDNHDPRLEGGYENVPTRDIHMRQVDWEEHWQHVLGKYIYPIQKKLYEGYEDRPRARMNFVVRYRPEEQPSLRPHHDASSYTLNIGLNQPGKDYQDWEEHYIQQEFFNFLKTEITMADVEQPCPDVFWFPLLTETFCKQLIEEMENFGEWSNGDNHDPRLEGGYENVPTRDIHMRQVDWEEHWQHVLGKYIYPIQKKLYEGYEDRPRARMNFVVRYRPEEQPSLRPHHDASSYTLNIGLNQPGKDYQRTAKNQLSFIEHFNDTFGHEYLSINWLDEELSEEAARKRVFAHCLSVEDCKHVFVVDSIAQLTNPKTLDHLVKMNRSIIAPLLTRRGKAWSNFWGALGSDGFYTRSEDYMDIISYNTSGIWNVPLVRSAYLISRWAVRKLIDAKLGNEIDMNFAKEARDKNVFMFVDNQVEFGYLMNADNYTNDHLHNDLWQIFDNPQDWEEHYIQQEFFNFLKTEITMADVEQPCPDVFWFPLLTETFCKQLIEEMENFGEWSNGDNHDPRLEGGYENVPTRDIHMRQVDWEEHWQHVLGKYIYPIQKKLYEGYEDRPRARMNFVVRYRPEEQPSLRPHHDASSYTLNIGLNQPGKDYQGGGVRFNRYNCSIIDTRVGWVVMSPGRVTHLHEGLPTTKGTRYIFVTFVNP
;
A
#
# COMPACT_ATOMS: atom_id res chain seq x y z
N MET A 1 48.38 52.15 -37.69
CA MET A 1 49.83 51.90 -37.47
C MET A 1 50.35 52.92 -36.48
N MET A 2 50.44 52.57 -35.19
CA MET A 2 51.22 53.36 -34.21
C MET A 2 52.63 52.80 -34.15
N SER A 3 53.64 53.67 -34.15
CA SER A 3 55.05 53.30 -34.24
C SER A 3 55.59 52.73 -32.92
N ARG A 4 56.57 51.81 -33.02
CA ARG A 4 57.20 51.10 -31.89
C ARG A 4 57.77 52.02 -30.80
N THR A 5 58.06 53.29 -31.09
CA THR A 5 58.53 54.27 -30.10
C THR A 5 57.41 54.76 -29.16
N SER A 6 56.16 54.78 -29.61
CA SER A 6 55.02 55.15 -28.75
C SER A 6 54.65 54.02 -27.77
N LEU A 7 54.84 52.76 -28.17
CA LEU A 7 54.61 51.60 -27.30
C LEU A 7 55.65 51.53 -26.18
N LEU A 8 56.92 51.85 -26.46
CA LEU A 8 57.98 51.80 -25.46
C LEU A 8 57.83 52.91 -24.40
N ALA A 9 57.36 54.10 -24.79
CA ALA A 9 57.08 55.20 -23.85
C ALA A 9 55.84 54.94 -22.98
N ILE A 10 54.82 54.26 -23.52
CA ILE A 10 53.64 53.82 -22.75
C ILE A 10 54.00 52.68 -21.80
N VAL A 11 54.83 51.72 -22.23
CA VAL A 11 55.30 50.62 -21.37
C VAL A 11 56.24 51.15 -20.29
N LEU A 12 57.17 52.06 -20.60
CA LEU A 12 58.06 52.66 -19.60
C LEU A 12 57.28 53.59 -18.64
N GLY A 13 56.29 54.32 -19.15
CA GLY A 13 55.38 55.14 -18.34
C GLY A 13 54.48 54.32 -17.43
N LEU A 14 53.95 53.19 -17.90
CA LEU A 14 53.17 52.23 -17.10
C LEU A 14 54.03 51.50 -16.08
N THR A 15 55.29 51.19 -16.39
CA THR A 15 56.22 50.62 -15.40
C THR A 15 56.63 51.64 -14.34
N TRP A 16 56.73 52.93 -14.69
CA TRP A 16 57.06 54.00 -13.74
C TRP A 16 55.87 54.36 -12.85
N LEU A 17 54.65 54.38 -13.42
CA LEU A 17 53.38 54.47 -12.66
C LEU A 17 53.13 53.22 -11.79
N CYS A 18 53.53 52.02 -12.23
CA CYS A 18 53.53 50.81 -11.39
C CYS A 18 54.60 50.84 -10.29
N LEU A 19 55.70 51.58 -10.47
CA LEU A 19 56.77 51.71 -9.48
C LEU A 19 56.44 52.75 -8.39
N GLU A 20 55.61 53.77 -8.68
CA GLU A 20 55.10 54.70 -7.67
C GLU A 20 53.87 54.18 -6.90
N PHE A 21 53.13 53.20 -7.43
CA PHE A 21 51.98 52.58 -6.75
C PHE A 21 52.30 51.28 -6.00
N CYS A 22 53.54 50.81 -6.00
CA CYS A 22 53.96 49.57 -5.36
C CYS A 22 54.79 49.82 -4.09
N LEU A 23 54.24 50.59 -3.14
CA LEU A 23 54.54 50.44 -1.72
C LEU A 23 53.46 49.53 -1.12
N CYS A 24 53.42 48.28 -1.58
CA CYS A 24 52.61 47.25 -0.95
C CYS A 24 53.21 47.02 0.44
N HIS A 25 52.63 47.64 1.47
CA HIS A 25 52.96 47.31 2.85
C HIS A 25 52.51 45.86 3.05
N ASP A 26 53.46 44.93 3.12
CA ASP A 26 53.19 43.52 3.37
C ASP A 26 52.68 43.38 4.80
N VAL A 27 51.37 43.24 5.00
CA VAL A 27 50.76 43.08 6.33
C VAL A 27 50.63 41.59 6.64
N LEU A 28 51.21 41.16 7.76
CA LEU A 28 51.08 39.79 8.25
C LEU A 28 50.24 39.76 9.55
N VAL A 29 49.22 38.91 9.57
CA VAL A 29 48.43 38.61 10.77
C VAL A 29 49.13 37.52 11.57
N LEU A 30 49.49 37.82 12.82
CA LEU A 30 49.94 36.84 13.79
C LEU A 30 48.82 36.59 14.80
N THR A 31 48.53 35.33 15.08
CA THR A 31 47.55 34.95 16.10
C THR A 31 48.02 33.73 16.87
N VAL A 32 47.38 33.45 18.00
CA VAL A 32 47.66 32.26 18.81
C VAL A 32 46.43 31.36 18.81
N ALA A 33 46.65 30.08 18.55
CA ALA A 33 45.67 29.02 18.75
C ALA A 33 46.38 27.71 19.04
N THR A 34 46.04 27.06 20.15
CA THR A 34 46.64 25.77 20.53
C THR A 34 45.96 24.60 19.86
N GLU A 35 44.69 24.77 19.49
CA GLU A 35 43.89 23.78 18.78
C GLU A 35 43.21 24.40 17.55
N ARG A 36 43.12 23.59 16.49
CA ARG A 36 42.36 23.88 15.28
C ARG A 36 40.90 23.44 15.44
N ASN A 37 40.08 24.36 15.96
CA ASN A 37 38.65 24.21 16.21
C ASN A 37 37.81 25.10 15.27
N ASP A 38 36.48 25.05 15.39
CA ASP A 38 35.56 25.78 14.50
C ASP A 38 35.74 27.31 14.59
N ALA A 39 36.05 27.80 15.78
CA ALA A 39 36.33 29.20 16.05
C ALA A 39 37.57 29.71 15.28
N LEU A 40 38.68 28.95 15.29
CA LEU A 40 39.85 29.26 14.47
C LEU A 40 39.54 29.18 12.97
N HIS A 41 38.73 28.21 12.54
CA HIS A 41 38.32 28.10 11.15
C HIS A 41 37.52 29.32 10.68
N ARG A 42 36.58 29.82 11.49
CA ARG A 42 35.86 31.07 11.23
C ARG A 42 36.81 32.26 11.07
N PHE A 43 37.77 32.39 11.98
CA PHE A 43 38.79 33.45 11.93
C PHE A 43 39.61 33.37 10.63
N LEU A 44 40.20 32.22 10.34
CA LEU A 44 41.03 32.00 9.15
C LEU A 44 40.25 32.27 7.86
N ARG A 45 38.98 31.82 7.80
CA ARG A 45 38.07 32.11 6.70
C ARG A 45 37.88 33.62 6.52
N SER A 46 37.59 34.34 7.60
CA SER A 46 37.38 35.80 7.55
C SER A 46 38.63 36.56 7.08
N CYS A 47 39.82 36.13 7.50
CA CYS A 47 41.09 36.70 7.03
C CYS A 47 41.31 36.45 5.54
N SER A 48 41.17 35.19 5.11
CA SER A 48 41.39 34.78 3.72
C SER A 48 40.47 35.52 2.75
N LEU A 49 39.19 35.65 3.07
CA LEU A 49 38.21 36.33 2.22
C LEU A 49 38.45 37.86 2.12
N ASN A 50 39.16 38.44 3.08
CA ASN A 50 39.49 39.87 3.11
C ASN A 50 40.94 40.17 2.68
N GLY A 51 41.66 39.18 2.14
CA GLY A 51 43.00 39.36 1.59
C GLY A 51 44.15 39.35 2.61
N PHE A 52 43.93 38.81 3.80
CA PHE A 52 44.95 38.75 4.86
C PHE A 52 45.73 37.44 4.89
N SER A 53 47.05 37.55 4.96
CA SER A 53 47.95 36.42 5.24
C SER A 53 48.05 36.19 6.75
N VAL A 54 47.90 34.94 7.20
CA VAL A 54 47.87 34.57 8.62
C VAL A 54 48.94 33.55 8.95
N LYS A 55 49.64 33.74 10.07
CA LYS A 55 50.45 32.71 10.73
C LYS A 55 49.91 32.43 12.14
N VAL A 56 49.53 31.18 12.37
CA VAL A 56 49.03 30.69 13.65
C VAL A 56 50.19 30.19 14.51
N LEU A 57 50.30 30.70 15.73
CA LEU A 57 51.33 30.33 16.69
C LEU A 57 50.76 29.37 17.74
N GLY A 58 51.56 28.39 18.15
CA GLY A 58 51.22 27.47 19.23
C GLY A 58 50.34 26.28 18.83
N GLU A 59 50.03 26.07 17.55
CA GLU A 59 49.19 24.96 17.09
C GLU A 59 49.80 23.60 17.51
N GLY A 60 49.01 22.78 18.20
CA GLY A 60 49.44 21.48 18.74
C GLY A 60 50.17 21.55 20.09
N MET A 61 50.43 22.74 20.63
CA MET A 61 50.99 22.90 21.98
C MET A 61 49.89 22.84 23.04
N SER A 62 50.26 22.49 24.28
CA SER A 62 49.35 22.63 25.42
C SER A 62 49.20 24.08 25.83
N TRP A 63 47.96 24.49 26.11
CA TRP A 63 47.67 25.81 26.65
C TRP A 63 48.02 25.87 28.14
N ASN A 64 49.02 26.68 28.47
CA ASN A 64 49.48 26.97 29.82
C ASN A 64 49.07 28.38 30.29
N GLY A 65 48.31 29.11 29.48
CA GLY A 65 47.95 30.50 29.72
C GLY A 65 46.87 30.76 30.78
N GLY A 66 46.59 29.79 31.66
CA GLY A 66 45.50 29.89 32.65
C GLY A 66 44.10 29.78 32.04
N ASN A 67 43.05 29.89 32.86
CA ASN A 67 41.66 29.84 32.39
C ASN A 67 41.15 31.24 32.00
N VAL A 68 41.60 31.72 30.84
CA VAL A 68 41.27 33.06 30.32
C VAL A 68 39.77 33.32 30.12
N ALA A 69 38.93 32.29 30.10
CA ALA A 69 37.47 32.44 30.04
C ALA A 69 36.85 32.85 31.39
N SER A 70 37.55 32.62 32.51
CA SER A 70 37.01 32.84 33.87
C SER A 70 37.93 33.65 34.79
N SER A 71 39.20 33.86 34.41
CA SER A 71 40.19 34.59 35.19
C SER A 71 41.20 35.32 34.29
N VAL A 72 42.13 36.04 34.92
CA VAL A 72 43.34 36.57 34.26
C VAL A 72 44.20 35.46 33.65
N GLY A 73 45.02 35.81 32.65
CA GLY A 73 45.96 34.88 32.00
C GLY A 73 46.37 35.34 30.60
N GLY A 74 46.87 34.41 29.79
CA GLY A 74 47.20 34.67 28.38
C GLY A 74 48.65 35.07 28.10
N GLY A 75 49.52 35.15 29.11
CA GLY A 75 50.95 35.47 28.95
C GLY A 75 51.70 34.54 28.00
N GLN A 76 51.25 33.29 27.85
CA GLN A 76 51.76 32.36 26.83
C GLN A 76 51.66 32.95 25.41
N LYS A 77 50.63 33.75 25.12
CA LYS A 77 50.49 34.45 23.82
C LYS A 77 51.65 35.42 23.60
N VAL A 78 52.00 36.19 24.62
CA VAL A 78 53.11 37.15 24.58
C VAL A 78 54.43 36.41 24.39
N ASN A 79 54.65 35.30 25.09
CA ASN A 79 55.86 34.49 24.96
C ASN A 79 55.99 33.85 23.57
N LEU A 80 54.90 33.36 22.99
CA LEU A 80 54.87 32.83 21.62
C LEU A 80 55.15 33.92 20.58
N LEU A 81 54.51 35.09 20.72
CA LEU A 81 54.75 36.23 19.84
C LEU A 81 56.20 36.74 19.94
N LYS A 82 56.73 36.83 21.16
CA LYS A 82 58.12 37.18 21.43
C LYS A 82 59.08 36.20 20.77
N HIS A 83 58.81 34.90 20.89
CA HIS A 83 59.62 33.87 20.26
C HIS A 83 59.60 33.99 18.73
N GLU A 84 58.42 34.18 18.13
CA GLU A 84 58.24 34.34 16.69
C GLU A 84 59.01 35.55 16.15
N LEU A 85 58.79 36.73 16.75
CA LEU A 85 59.41 37.97 16.29
C LEU A 85 60.93 38.01 16.53
N SER A 86 61.46 37.18 17.43
CA SER A 86 62.90 37.11 17.71
C SER A 86 63.63 36.09 16.84
N ASN A 87 62.95 35.04 16.37
CA ASN A 87 63.57 33.92 15.65
C ASN A 87 63.30 33.90 14.15
N THR A 88 62.35 34.68 13.67
CA THR A 88 62.06 34.86 12.25
C THR A 88 62.53 36.23 11.77
N VAL A 89 63.13 36.29 10.59
CA VAL A 89 63.57 37.55 9.99
C VAL A 89 62.42 38.17 9.21
N TYR A 90 61.88 39.28 9.74
CA TYR A 90 60.91 40.14 9.08
C TYR A 90 61.54 41.52 8.78
N PRO A 91 61.17 42.23 7.71
CA PRO A 91 61.58 43.62 7.51
C PRO A 91 61.13 44.52 8.67
N ASP A 92 62.00 45.44 9.10
CA ASP A 92 61.78 46.30 10.27
C ASP A 92 60.50 47.16 10.17
N ASP A 93 60.13 47.53 8.95
CA ASP A 93 58.97 48.34 8.57
C ASP A 93 57.75 47.52 8.16
N GLN A 94 57.87 46.18 8.08
CA GLN A 94 56.73 45.31 7.83
C GLN A 94 55.68 45.49 8.93
N LEU A 95 54.42 45.64 8.55
CA LEU A 95 53.33 45.77 9.52
C LEU A 95 52.89 44.38 9.97
N ILE A 96 52.87 44.19 11.29
CA ILE A 96 52.28 43.03 11.92
C ILE A 96 51.00 43.48 12.61
N ILE A 97 49.94 42.72 12.41
CA ILE A 97 48.74 42.80 13.23
C ILE A 97 48.67 41.54 14.10
N PHE A 98 48.70 41.74 15.41
CA PHE A 98 48.42 40.69 16.36
C PHE A 98 46.97 40.75 16.78
N VAL A 99 46.26 39.63 16.73
CA VAL A 99 44.88 39.50 17.20
C VAL A 99 44.67 38.15 17.85
N ASP A 100 43.70 38.07 18.77
CA ASP A 100 43.14 36.79 19.18
C ASP A 100 42.46 36.09 17.99
N SER A 101 42.21 34.78 18.10
CA SER A 101 41.65 33.99 16.99
C SER A 101 40.23 33.49 17.26
N TYR A 102 39.96 32.87 18.42
CA TYR A 102 38.71 32.14 18.65
C TYR A 102 37.46 33.02 18.61
N ASP A 103 37.58 34.30 18.96
CA ASP A 103 36.49 35.26 19.06
C ASP A 103 36.74 36.50 18.20
N VAL A 104 37.44 36.35 17.08
CA VAL A 104 37.75 37.46 16.16
C VAL A 104 37.26 37.15 14.75
N VAL A 105 36.71 38.18 14.08
CA VAL A 105 36.27 38.14 12.67
C VAL A 105 36.74 39.40 11.95
N PHE A 106 37.39 39.22 10.81
CA PHE A 106 37.71 40.31 9.87
C PHE A 106 36.49 40.61 8.99
N MET A 107 36.11 41.88 8.92
CA MET A 107 34.90 42.36 8.23
C MET A 107 35.20 43.24 7.02
N GLN A 108 36.42 43.72 6.87
CA GLN A 108 36.85 44.65 5.82
C GLN A 108 38.17 44.20 5.22
N THR A 109 38.48 44.69 4.01
CA THR A 109 39.66 44.28 3.24
C THR A 109 40.96 44.85 3.80
N LEU A 110 42.09 44.25 3.38
CA LEU A 110 43.44 44.73 3.67
C LEU A 110 43.65 46.21 3.29
N GLU A 111 43.10 46.66 2.16
CA GLU A 111 43.20 48.05 1.72
C GLU A 111 42.50 48.99 2.71
N LYS A 112 41.34 48.58 3.24
CA LYS A 112 40.60 49.37 4.22
C LYS A 112 41.33 49.46 5.56
N LEU A 113 42.00 48.38 5.98
CA LEU A 113 42.89 48.42 7.14
C LEU A 113 43.99 49.46 6.97
N LEU A 114 44.69 49.44 5.83
CA LEU A 114 45.77 50.37 5.56
C LEU A 114 45.27 51.82 5.51
N GLU A 115 44.09 52.06 4.92
CA GLU A 115 43.44 53.38 4.89
C GLU A 115 43.14 53.91 6.30
N GLU A 116 42.57 53.08 7.19
CA GLU A 116 42.29 53.49 8.57
C GLU A 116 43.56 53.61 9.41
N TYR A 117 44.54 52.73 9.23
CA TYR A 117 45.82 52.77 9.93
C TYR A 117 46.61 54.05 9.64
N GLN A 118 46.61 54.51 8.38
CA GLN A 118 47.26 55.77 7.98
C GLN A 118 46.64 57.03 8.60
N LYS A 119 45.42 56.95 9.16
CA LYS A 119 44.76 58.07 9.87
C LYS A 119 45.27 58.25 11.29
N PHE A 120 46.00 57.28 11.84
CA PHE A 120 46.61 57.40 13.16
C PHE A 120 47.96 58.11 13.05
N GLU A 121 48.25 58.96 14.04
CA GLU A 121 49.52 59.73 14.10
C GLU A 121 50.64 58.94 14.78
N SER A 122 50.41 57.65 15.05
CA SER A 122 51.27 56.80 15.88
C SER A 122 51.56 55.47 15.17
N LYS A 123 52.78 54.96 15.32
CA LYS A 123 53.24 53.71 14.69
C LYS A 123 52.63 52.43 15.28
N VAL A 124 52.21 52.44 16.53
CA VAL A 124 51.61 51.25 17.16
C VAL A 124 50.22 51.61 17.67
N VAL A 125 49.22 50.92 17.17
CA VAL A 125 47.82 51.15 17.52
C VAL A 125 47.28 49.91 18.23
N PHE A 126 46.96 50.04 19.51
CA PHE A 126 46.24 49.02 20.27
C PHE A 126 44.73 49.23 20.18
N SER A 127 43.98 48.15 20.26
CA SER A 127 42.53 48.22 20.41
C SER A 127 42.15 48.87 21.76
N ALA A 128 40.99 49.53 21.78
CA ALA A 128 40.46 50.18 22.97
C ALA A 128 39.14 49.55 23.43
N GLU A 129 38.84 49.60 24.73
CA GLU A 129 37.61 49.08 25.33
C GLU A 129 37.04 49.98 26.44
N GLU A 130 35.83 49.64 26.90
CA GLU A 130 35.07 50.37 27.95
C GLU A 130 35.60 50.11 29.36
N PHE A 131 36.20 48.95 29.60
CA PHE A 131 36.58 48.51 30.93
C PHE A 131 38.10 48.58 31.14
N CYS A 132 38.51 49.15 32.27
CA CYS A 132 39.90 49.03 32.72
C CYS A 132 40.06 47.69 33.45
N TRP A 133 40.54 46.69 32.71
CA TRP A 133 40.71 45.31 33.17
C TRP A 133 42.18 44.88 32.98
N PRO A 134 42.76 44.05 33.86
CA PRO A 134 42.15 43.43 35.04
C PRO A 134 42.13 44.32 36.30
N LYS A 135 42.93 45.39 36.36
CA LYS A 135 43.05 46.25 37.54
C LYS A 135 42.30 47.57 37.36
N ALA A 136 41.07 47.63 37.87
CA ALA A 136 40.21 48.82 37.79
C ALA A 136 40.82 50.07 38.46
N ASP A 137 41.71 49.91 39.44
CA ASP A 137 42.37 51.04 40.12
C ASP A 137 43.39 51.77 39.22
N LEU A 138 43.73 51.23 38.05
CA LEU A 138 44.63 51.88 37.09
C LEU A 138 43.93 52.94 36.22
N LYS A 139 42.60 53.08 36.31
CA LYS A 139 41.78 53.97 35.47
C LYS A 139 42.31 55.41 35.42
N ASP A 140 42.68 55.96 36.57
CA ASP A 140 43.12 57.36 36.69
C ASP A 140 44.50 57.62 36.06
N LEU A 141 45.28 56.57 35.81
CA LEU A 141 46.60 56.68 35.16
C LEU A 141 46.49 56.76 33.63
N TYR A 142 45.36 56.33 33.05
CA TYR A 142 45.14 56.45 31.61
C TYR A 142 45.00 57.91 31.20
N PRO A 143 45.52 58.32 30.02
CA PRO A 143 45.24 59.64 29.47
C PRO A 143 43.74 59.90 29.35
N GLU A 144 43.32 61.13 29.65
CA GLU A 144 41.94 61.57 29.38
C GLU A 144 41.64 61.50 27.87
N VAL A 145 40.40 61.14 27.55
CA VAL A 145 39.87 61.02 26.18
C VAL A 145 38.65 61.92 26.02
N LYS A 146 38.20 62.14 24.79
CA LYS A 146 36.99 62.96 24.59
C LYS A 146 35.76 62.22 25.18
N PRO A 147 34.72 62.95 25.61
CA PRO A 147 33.50 62.31 26.08
C PRO A 147 32.97 61.30 25.06
N GLY A 148 32.73 60.07 25.52
CA GLY A 148 32.26 58.96 24.68
C GLY A 148 33.35 58.14 23.99
N GLU A 149 34.61 58.60 23.93
CA GLU A 149 35.72 57.79 23.40
C GLU A 149 36.12 56.66 24.36
N LYS A 150 36.52 55.52 23.81
CA LYS A 150 37.05 54.39 24.59
C LYS A 150 38.41 54.75 25.19
N ARG A 151 38.58 54.50 26.49
CA ARG A 151 39.75 54.99 27.25
C ARG A 151 40.81 53.94 27.51
N TYR A 152 40.45 52.66 27.61
CA TYR A 152 41.33 51.63 28.15
C TYR A 152 41.86 50.70 27.06
N LEU A 153 43.07 50.16 27.27
CA LEU A 153 43.74 49.27 26.33
C LEU A 153 43.14 47.86 26.40
N ASN A 154 42.95 47.23 25.24
CA ASN A 154 42.67 45.80 25.13
C ASN A 154 43.77 45.10 24.32
N SER A 155 44.32 43.99 24.83
CA SER A 155 45.45 43.28 24.22
C SER A 155 45.07 42.31 23.10
N GLY A 156 43.77 42.03 22.91
CA GLY A 156 43.30 41.10 21.89
C GLY A 156 43.41 41.60 20.45
N GLY A 157 43.90 42.83 20.26
CA GLY A 157 44.20 43.39 18.94
C GLY A 157 45.17 44.56 18.99
N PHE A 158 46.25 44.51 18.22
CA PHE A 158 47.13 45.65 17.96
C PHE A 158 47.89 45.51 16.64
N ILE A 159 48.26 46.64 16.04
CA ILE A 159 49.01 46.71 14.78
C ILE A 159 50.21 47.64 14.92
N GLY A 160 51.34 47.28 14.31
CA GLY A 160 52.49 48.16 14.20
C GLY A 160 53.66 47.51 13.44
N PRO A 161 54.73 48.27 13.16
CA PRO A 161 55.90 47.74 12.48
C PRO A 161 56.67 46.76 13.37
N VAL A 162 57.25 45.71 12.78
CA VAL A 162 58.03 44.68 13.46
C VAL A 162 59.03 45.27 14.45
N SER A 163 59.78 46.29 14.02
CA SER A 163 60.82 46.94 14.84
C SER A 163 60.28 47.59 16.13
N ASN A 164 59.03 48.06 16.13
CA ASN A 164 58.38 48.56 17.34
C ASN A 164 57.84 47.41 18.20
N LEU A 165 57.20 46.41 17.58
CA LEU A 165 56.62 45.29 18.32
C LEU A 165 57.68 44.46 19.05
N ILE A 166 58.86 44.25 18.45
CA ILE A 166 60.00 43.59 19.10
C ILE A 166 60.38 44.30 20.39
N LYS A 167 60.38 45.64 20.43
CA LYS A 167 60.69 46.40 21.66
C LYS A 167 59.63 46.20 22.74
N ILE A 168 58.36 46.16 22.35
CA ILE A 168 57.23 46.01 23.27
C ILE A 168 57.22 44.59 23.89
N VAL A 169 57.30 43.54 23.07
CA VAL A 169 57.22 42.15 23.57
C VAL A 169 58.48 41.71 24.34
N ASN A 170 59.61 42.42 24.16
CA ASN A 170 60.84 42.17 24.90
C ASN A 170 61.02 43.09 26.12
N HIS A 171 60.09 44.01 26.40
CA HIS A 171 60.23 45.00 27.47
C HIS A 171 60.45 44.37 28.86
N ALA A 172 59.67 43.34 29.20
CA ALA A 172 59.80 42.62 30.47
C ALA A 172 59.55 41.11 30.28
N PRO A 173 60.04 40.24 31.19
CA PRO A 173 59.65 38.84 31.21
C PRO A 173 58.20 38.69 31.72
N ILE A 174 57.51 37.66 31.22
CA ILE A 174 56.12 37.31 31.60
C ILE A 174 56.01 35.78 31.70
N LYS A 175 55.30 35.27 32.71
CA LYS A 175 54.99 33.83 32.80
C LYS A 175 53.84 33.48 31.86
N ASP A 176 53.72 32.20 31.52
CA ASP A 176 52.66 31.76 30.62
C ASP A 176 51.25 32.07 31.18
N ASP A 177 51.05 31.92 32.50
CA ASP A 177 49.79 32.14 33.21
C ASP A 177 49.60 33.58 33.75
N ASP A 178 50.57 34.47 33.54
CA ASP A 178 50.40 35.90 33.84
C ASP A 178 49.44 36.55 32.82
N ASP A 179 48.92 37.74 33.15
CA ASP A 179 47.95 38.46 32.33
C ASP A 179 48.61 39.25 31.19
N ASP A 180 48.26 38.91 29.93
CA ASP A 180 48.77 39.61 28.76
C ASP A 180 48.28 41.07 28.69
N GLN A 181 47.01 41.32 29.01
CA GLN A 181 46.43 42.67 29.01
C GLN A 181 47.12 43.61 30.02
N LEU A 182 47.40 43.12 31.22
CA LEU A 182 48.12 43.86 32.25
C LEU A 182 49.57 44.14 31.83
N TYR A 183 50.23 43.21 31.14
CA TYR A 183 51.57 43.41 30.59
C TYR A 183 51.62 44.62 29.64
N TYR A 184 50.72 44.66 28.65
CA TYR A 184 50.66 45.79 27.71
C TYR A 184 50.14 47.07 28.36
N THR A 185 49.21 46.97 29.31
CA THR A 185 48.69 48.12 30.08
C THR A 185 49.79 48.83 30.85
N ASN A 186 50.67 48.09 31.54
CA ASN A 186 51.77 48.70 32.28
C ASN A 186 52.73 49.46 31.36
N ILE A 187 53.01 48.93 30.17
CA ILE A 187 53.83 49.62 29.15
C ILE A 187 53.15 50.90 28.67
N PHE A 188 51.83 50.84 28.40
CA PHE A 188 51.08 52.00 27.91
C PHE A 188 50.93 53.11 28.96
N LEU A 189 50.81 52.75 30.24
CA LEU A 189 50.66 53.72 31.34
C LEU A 189 51.96 54.48 31.65
N ASP A 190 53.12 53.88 31.38
CA ASP A 190 54.39 54.60 31.43
C ASP A 190 54.47 55.61 30.28
N SER A 191 54.38 56.90 30.60
CA SER A 191 54.39 57.97 29.61
C SER A 191 55.69 58.07 28.80
N THR A 192 56.80 57.54 29.32
CA THR A 192 58.10 57.50 28.64
C THR A 192 58.08 56.40 27.60
N LEU A 193 57.70 55.18 28.01
CA LEU A 193 57.62 54.01 27.12
C LEU A 193 56.56 54.21 26.04
N ARG A 194 55.39 54.77 26.40
CA ARG A 194 54.33 55.09 25.43
C ARG A 194 54.81 56.02 24.31
N LYS A 195 55.66 57.00 24.63
CA LYS A 195 56.26 57.89 23.63
C LYS A 195 57.40 57.22 22.86
N GLU A 196 58.24 56.44 23.54
CA GLU A 196 59.38 55.75 22.93
C GLU A 196 58.95 54.68 21.92
N TYR A 197 57.95 53.89 22.27
CA TYR A 197 57.40 52.83 21.41
C TYR A 197 56.31 53.34 20.48
N ASP A 198 55.96 54.63 20.60
CA ASP A 198 54.97 55.33 19.80
C ASP A 198 53.64 54.57 19.76
N ILE A 199 52.98 54.53 20.93
CA ILE A 199 51.75 53.77 21.15
C ILE A 199 50.54 54.71 21.30
N GLN A 200 49.50 54.43 20.51
CA GLN A 200 48.17 55.02 20.60
C GLN A 200 47.08 53.94 20.77
N LEU A 201 45.91 54.34 21.28
CA LEU A 201 44.71 53.49 21.33
C LEU A 201 43.72 53.86 20.21
N ASP A 202 43.04 52.87 19.63
CA ASP A 202 41.92 53.04 18.71
C ASP A 202 40.63 53.42 19.45
N LYS A 203 40.62 54.66 19.97
CA LYS A 203 39.58 55.20 20.86
C LYS A 203 38.17 55.28 20.24
N THR A 204 38.08 55.25 18.91
CA THR A 204 36.82 55.39 18.16
C THR A 204 36.49 54.15 17.34
N SER A 205 37.13 53.01 17.62
CA SER A 205 36.92 51.74 16.93
C SER A 205 36.94 51.85 15.40
N ARG A 206 38.01 52.42 14.83
CA ARG A 206 38.22 52.49 13.37
C ARG A 206 38.74 51.18 12.80
N ILE A 207 39.65 50.54 13.51
CA ILE A 207 40.23 49.25 13.15
C ILE A 207 39.59 48.17 13.99
N PHE A 208 39.57 48.34 15.32
CA PHE A 208 39.18 47.30 16.27
C PHE A 208 37.87 47.64 16.98
N GLN A 209 36.88 46.76 16.85
CA GLN A 209 35.64 46.79 17.61
C GLN A 209 35.62 45.68 18.66
N ASN A 210 36.07 46.01 19.85
CA ASN A 210 35.79 45.22 21.06
C ASN A 210 34.30 45.37 21.41
N LEU A 211 33.61 44.26 21.59
CA LEU A 211 32.16 44.21 21.77
C LEU A 211 31.71 44.13 23.24
N ASN A 212 32.59 43.72 24.17
CA ASN A 212 32.26 43.76 25.60
C ASN A 212 31.97 45.19 26.06
N GLY A 213 30.79 45.44 26.61
CA GLY A 213 30.33 46.78 27.01
C GLY A 213 29.90 47.69 25.86
N ALA A 214 30.10 47.28 24.60
CA ALA A 214 29.84 48.08 23.39
C ALA A 214 28.95 47.35 22.35
N PHE A 215 28.27 46.28 22.74
CA PHE A 215 27.39 45.51 21.85
C PHE A 215 26.20 46.35 21.35
N ASN A 216 25.65 47.21 22.20
CA ASN A 216 24.54 48.11 21.83
C ASN A 216 24.99 49.29 20.95
N ASP A 217 26.30 49.58 20.90
CA ASP A 217 26.87 50.67 20.10
C ASP A 217 26.94 50.30 18.62
N VAL A 218 26.88 49.02 18.29
CA VAL A 218 26.96 48.52 16.92
C VAL A 218 25.57 48.21 16.36
N GLU A 219 25.50 48.23 15.04
CA GLU A 219 24.35 47.80 14.24
C GLU A 219 24.88 46.90 13.12
N LEU A 220 24.23 45.76 12.89
CA LEU A 220 24.53 44.93 11.74
C LEU A 220 23.97 45.60 10.48
N ARG A 221 24.84 45.87 9.51
CA ARG A 221 24.48 46.42 8.20
C ARG A 221 24.98 45.50 7.10
N PHE A 222 24.41 45.66 5.92
CA PHE A 222 24.72 44.83 4.76
C PHE A 222 25.19 45.69 3.59
N THR A 223 26.22 45.21 2.90
CA THR A 223 26.41 45.52 1.48
C THR A 223 25.73 44.44 0.65
N ASP A 224 25.81 44.55 -0.68
CA ASP A 224 25.36 43.47 -1.56
C ASP A 224 26.18 42.17 -1.37
N GLU A 225 27.38 42.25 -0.80
CA GLU A 225 28.33 41.12 -0.72
C GLU A 225 28.50 40.57 0.69
N THR A 226 28.51 41.40 1.73
CA THR A 226 28.76 40.95 3.11
C THR A 226 28.00 41.78 4.14
N GLY A 227 27.69 41.17 5.27
CA GLY A 227 27.38 41.89 6.50
C GLY A 227 28.63 42.51 7.13
N TYR A 228 28.46 43.65 7.78
CA TYR A 228 29.49 44.33 8.58
C TYR A 228 28.85 45.04 9.78
N LEU A 229 29.64 45.31 10.81
CA LEU A 229 29.19 46.10 11.95
C LEU A 229 29.44 47.58 11.70
N PHE A 230 28.41 48.41 11.92
CA PHE A 230 28.54 49.86 11.95
C PHE A 230 28.47 50.36 13.39
N ASN A 231 29.50 51.06 13.85
CA ASN A 231 29.49 51.69 15.17
C ASN A 231 28.72 53.02 15.09
N LYS A 232 27.55 53.06 15.71
CA LYS A 232 26.64 54.22 15.68
C LYS A 232 27.15 55.39 16.50
N VAL A 233 27.94 55.14 17.55
CA VAL A 233 28.46 56.17 18.46
C VAL A 233 29.53 57.01 17.75
N PHE A 234 30.43 56.36 17.02
CA PHE A 234 31.54 57.04 16.33
C PHE A 234 31.32 57.23 14.83
N SER A 235 30.25 56.66 14.28
CA SER A 235 29.99 56.60 12.84
C SER A 235 31.15 55.98 12.06
N THR A 236 31.69 54.86 12.57
CA THR A 236 32.80 54.12 11.97
C THR A 236 32.35 52.74 11.47
N THR A 237 33.09 52.20 10.50
CA THR A 237 32.98 50.82 10.01
C THR A 237 34.26 50.08 10.37
N PRO A 238 34.33 49.44 11.56
CA PRO A 238 35.52 48.76 12.04
C PRO A 238 35.98 47.68 11.07
N VAL A 239 37.29 47.44 11.02
CA VAL A 239 37.87 46.38 10.18
C VAL A 239 37.71 45.01 10.84
N ILE A 240 37.84 44.96 12.16
CA ILE A 240 37.91 43.73 12.95
C ILE A 240 36.90 43.80 14.08
N ALA A 241 36.09 42.77 14.22
CA ALA A 241 35.22 42.58 15.38
C ALA A 241 35.88 41.58 16.34
N HIS A 242 35.92 41.94 17.62
CA HIS A 242 36.45 41.12 18.69
C HIS A 242 35.36 40.88 19.75
N GLY A 243 34.92 39.64 19.83
CA GLY A 243 33.92 39.13 20.75
C GLY A 243 34.42 38.98 22.19
N ASN A 244 35.21 39.94 22.70
CA ASN A 244 35.92 39.80 23.98
C ASN A 244 34.98 39.61 25.18
N GLY A 245 35.44 38.92 26.23
CA GLY A 245 34.64 38.73 27.44
C GLY A 245 33.40 37.83 27.27
N PRO A 246 32.33 38.01 28.08
CA PRO A 246 31.22 37.08 28.23
C PRO A 246 30.10 37.26 27.17
N ILE A 247 30.47 37.55 25.92
CA ILE A 247 29.54 37.84 24.82
C ILE A 247 29.73 36.89 23.63
N LYS A 248 30.29 35.70 23.88
CA LYS A 248 30.67 34.72 22.85
C LYS A 248 29.46 34.20 22.07
N VAL A 249 28.31 34.07 22.73
CA VAL A 249 27.08 33.55 22.13
C VAL A 249 26.52 34.58 21.15
N GLU A 250 26.39 35.83 21.60
CA GLU A 250 25.94 36.97 20.80
C GLU A 250 26.89 37.24 19.64
N PHE A 251 28.20 37.16 19.88
CA PHE A 251 29.20 37.27 18.82
C PHE A 251 29.07 36.15 17.77
N SER A 252 28.79 34.92 18.20
CA SER A 252 28.61 33.79 17.28
C SER A 252 27.35 33.97 16.42
N SER A 253 26.26 34.49 17.00
CA SER A 253 25.06 34.87 16.26
C SER A 253 25.36 35.97 15.22
N LEU A 254 26.06 37.05 15.59
CA LEU A 254 26.49 38.07 14.63
C LEU A 254 27.34 37.48 13.50
N SER A 255 28.22 36.53 13.81
CA SER A 255 29.11 35.94 12.82
C SER A 255 28.42 35.15 11.70
N ASN A 256 27.15 34.79 11.85
CA ASN A 256 26.34 34.20 10.78
C ASN A 256 26.15 35.16 9.58
N TYR A 257 26.34 36.47 9.79
CA TYR A 257 26.13 37.52 8.79
C TYR A 257 27.45 38.16 8.31
N LEU A 258 28.49 38.10 9.15
CA LEU A 258 29.78 38.72 8.88
C LEU A 258 30.64 37.86 7.96
N ALA A 259 31.67 38.46 7.38
CA ALA A 259 32.68 37.77 6.55
C ALA A 259 32.06 36.94 5.40
N TYR A 260 31.22 37.56 4.58
CA TYR A 260 30.59 36.94 3.41
C TYR A 260 29.85 35.64 3.76
N SER A 261 29.15 35.61 4.90
CA SER A 261 28.41 34.41 5.33
C SER A 261 26.97 34.42 4.83
N TRP A 262 26.26 35.55 5.02
CA TRP A 262 24.88 35.72 4.58
C TRP A 262 24.55 37.19 4.29
N THR A 263 23.78 37.47 3.24
CA THR A 263 23.18 38.80 2.98
C THR A 263 21.74 38.69 2.46
N PRO A 264 20.89 39.73 2.62
CA PRO A 264 19.55 39.72 2.04
C PRO A 264 19.52 39.59 0.52
N SER A 265 20.55 40.06 -0.18
CA SER A 265 20.65 40.08 -1.64
C SER A 265 21.15 38.76 -2.24
N ARG A 266 22.05 38.05 -1.56
CA ARG A 266 22.69 36.83 -2.07
C ARG A 266 22.32 35.56 -1.31
N GLY A 267 21.63 35.67 -0.17
CA GLY A 267 21.34 34.55 0.71
C GLY A 267 22.59 34.00 1.40
N CYS A 268 22.57 32.72 1.74
CA CYS A 268 23.69 32.04 2.40
C CYS A 268 24.83 31.74 1.43
N GLN A 269 25.95 32.42 1.61
CA GLN A 269 27.15 32.25 0.78
C GLN A 269 28.06 31.16 1.36
N GLN A 270 28.16 31.06 2.69
CA GLN A 270 28.94 30.00 3.36
C GLN A 270 28.39 28.59 3.11
N CYS A 271 27.12 28.47 2.73
CA CYS A 271 26.44 27.18 2.53
C CYS A 271 27.05 26.32 1.42
N GLU A 272 27.75 26.94 0.45
CA GLU A 272 28.42 26.21 -0.64
C GLU A 272 29.91 25.90 -0.34
N GLU A 273 30.42 26.33 0.81
CA GLU A 273 31.83 26.19 1.16
C GLU A 273 32.13 24.94 2.00
N ASN A 274 33.28 24.33 1.72
CA ASN A 274 33.81 23.14 2.41
C ASN A 274 32.89 21.91 2.39
N ASN A 275 31.99 21.84 1.41
CA ASN A 275 31.04 20.74 1.25
C ASN A 275 31.72 19.45 0.75
N ILE A 276 31.23 18.30 1.20
CA ILE A 276 31.59 16.99 0.63
C ILE A 276 30.80 16.80 -0.67
N HIS A 277 31.51 16.59 -1.78
CA HIS A 277 30.89 16.31 -3.08
C HIS A 277 30.51 14.83 -3.20
N LEU A 278 29.37 14.43 -2.62
CA LEU A 278 28.91 13.03 -2.62
C LEU A 278 28.75 12.41 -4.03
N ASN A 279 28.56 13.23 -5.06
CA ASN A 279 28.48 12.77 -6.46
C ASN A 279 29.81 12.27 -7.02
N ASP A 280 30.94 12.63 -6.38
CA ASP A 280 32.27 12.18 -6.77
C ASP A 280 32.58 10.76 -6.24
N TYR A 281 31.73 10.24 -5.35
CA TYR A 281 31.86 8.94 -4.72
C TYR A 281 30.84 7.94 -5.28
N THR A 282 31.22 6.68 -5.42
CA THR A 282 30.24 5.59 -5.54
C THR A 282 29.50 5.41 -4.22
N LYS A 283 28.26 4.88 -4.23
CA LYS A 283 27.47 4.68 -2.99
C LYS A 283 28.21 3.83 -1.93
N GLN A 284 29.12 2.96 -2.35
CA GLN A 284 29.95 2.14 -1.47
C GLN A 284 31.06 2.94 -0.76
N GLU A 285 31.47 4.08 -1.33
CA GLU A 285 32.52 4.96 -0.80
C GLU A 285 31.97 6.08 0.08
N TYR A 286 30.64 6.19 0.21
CA TYR A 286 30.00 7.19 1.06
C TYR A 286 30.53 7.08 2.51
N PRO A 287 30.68 8.20 3.24
CA PRO A 287 31.12 8.17 4.63
C PRO A 287 30.31 7.18 5.47
N LEU A 288 30.97 6.35 6.27
CA LEU A 288 30.27 5.41 7.16
C LEU A 288 29.71 6.19 8.37
N ILE A 289 28.44 5.93 8.69
CA ILE A 289 27.67 6.66 9.70
C ILE A 289 27.20 5.68 10.78
N VAL A 290 27.21 6.12 12.04
CA VAL A 290 26.45 5.48 13.12
C VAL A 290 25.17 6.29 13.34
N MET A 291 24.00 5.69 13.14
CA MET A 291 22.72 6.30 13.46
C MET A 291 22.32 5.90 14.89
N GLY A 292 22.27 6.88 15.79
CA GLY A 292 21.79 6.73 17.16
C GLY A 292 20.29 7.00 17.23
N ILE A 293 19.47 5.99 17.50
CA ILE A 293 18.01 6.15 17.66
C ILE A 293 17.66 6.12 19.15
N PHE A 294 17.00 7.16 19.65
CA PHE A 294 16.66 7.31 21.08
C PHE A 294 15.15 7.38 21.31
N ILE A 295 14.60 6.39 22.01
CA ILE A 295 13.18 6.30 22.41
C ILE A 295 13.13 6.34 23.94
N GLU A 296 13.29 7.55 24.48
CA GLU A 296 13.45 7.79 25.92
C GLU A 296 12.12 7.94 26.67
N TYR A 297 11.04 8.13 25.92
CA TYR A 297 9.67 8.19 26.41
C TYR A 297 8.72 7.67 25.31
N PRO A 298 7.49 7.27 25.68
CA PRO A 298 6.45 6.91 24.71
C PRO A 298 6.21 8.05 23.72
N THR A 299 6.30 7.74 22.42
CA THR A 299 6.14 8.74 21.35
C THR A 299 4.98 8.40 20.42
N PRO A 300 4.03 9.32 20.17
CA PRO A 300 2.93 9.13 19.22
C PRO A 300 3.40 8.73 17.82
N PHE A 301 2.62 7.90 17.13
CA PHE A 301 2.85 7.52 15.73
C PHE A 301 4.25 6.95 15.47
N ILE A 302 4.82 6.19 16.42
CA ILE A 302 6.18 5.65 16.32
C ILE A 302 6.40 4.75 15.10
N GLY A 303 5.34 4.10 14.59
CA GLY A 303 5.40 3.37 13.32
C GLY A 303 5.80 4.26 12.13
N LYS A 304 5.26 5.49 12.07
CA LYS A 304 5.61 6.48 11.03
C LYS A 304 7.05 6.98 11.16
N PHE A 305 7.56 7.10 12.39
CA PHE A 305 8.96 7.40 12.64
C PHE A 305 9.88 6.35 12.01
N PHE A 306 9.64 5.06 12.28
CA PHE A 306 10.46 3.98 11.71
C PHE A 306 10.32 3.84 10.20
N GLN A 307 9.11 4.07 9.65
CA GLN A 307 8.90 4.15 8.21
C GLN A 307 9.81 5.20 7.57
N ARG A 308 9.84 6.41 8.14
CA ARG A 308 10.67 7.52 7.64
C ARG A 308 12.17 7.25 7.77
N VAL A 309 12.60 6.57 8.83
CA VAL A 309 14.00 6.12 8.99
C VAL A 309 14.39 5.12 7.88
N ALA A 310 13.50 4.19 7.52
CA ALA A 310 13.72 3.25 6.41
C ALA A 310 13.78 3.95 5.04
N GLU A 311 12.98 5.01 4.86
CA GLU A 311 12.88 5.77 3.61
C GLU A 311 14.09 6.69 3.33
N LEU A 312 14.95 6.97 4.32
CA LEU A 312 16.15 7.79 4.12
C LEU A 312 17.02 7.27 2.96
N SER A 313 17.42 8.16 2.04
CA SER A 313 18.08 7.79 0.78
C SER A 313 19.53 7.35 0.91
N TYR A 314 20.16 7.67 2.05
CA TYR A 314 21.56 7.34 2.30
C TYR A 314 21.77 5.82 2.25
N PRO A 315 22.87 5.29 1.67
CA PRO A 315 23.06 3.86 1.52
C PRO A 315 23.02 3.12 2.88
N LYS A 316 22.01 2.28 3.08
CA LYS A 316 21.80 1.55 4.35
C LYS A 316 22.99 0.66 4.72
N SER A 317 23.68 0.11 3.72
CA SER A 317 24.95 -0.62 3.85
C SER A 317 26.14 0.23 4.36
N ARG A 318 25.95 1.54 4.54
CA ARG A 318 26.93 2.47 5.12
C ARG A 318 26.47 3.03 6.48
N ILE A 319 25.42 2.44 7.07
CA ILE A 319 24.83 2.88 8.33
C ILE A 319 24.83 1.72 9.34
N HIS A 320 25.45 1.94 10.50
CA HIS A 320 25.17 1.14 11.70
C HIS A 320 24.04 1.80 12.48
N ILE A 321 22.98 1.08 12.81
CA ILE A 321 21.99 1.55 13.78
C ILE A 321 22.41 1.10 15.18
N VAL A 322 22.50 2.06 16.10
CA VAL A 322 22.64 1.79 17.53
C VAL A 322 21.48 2.47 18.26
N GLY A 323 20.49 1.68 18.64
CA GLY A 323 19.26 2.19 19.25
C GLY A 323 19.24 2.05 20.77
N HIS A 324 18.54 2.93 21.47
CA HIS A 324 18.19 2.78 22.88
C HIS A 324 16.69 3.03 23.04
N ARG A 325 16.02 2.09 23.70
CA ARG A 325 14.64 2.24 24.15
C ARG A 325 14.64 2.23 25.66
N ALA A 326 14.27 3.34 26.29
CA ALA A 326 14.11 3.40 27.72
C ALA A 326 12.94 2.53 28.18
N ARG A 327 13.01 2.08 29.44
CA ARG A 327 11.94 1.30 30.09
C ARG A 327 10.57 1.99 30.07
N THR A 328 10.52 3.32 30.10
CA THR A 328 9.30 4.13 29.99
C THR A 328 8.55 3.87 28.68
N ALA A 329 9.25 3.55 27.60
CA ALA A 329 8.71 3.27 26.27
C ALA A 329 8.49 1.78 25.97
N LYS A 330 8.45 0.91 26.99
CA LYS A 330 8.37 -0.57 26.83
C LYS A 330 7.25 -1.07 25.92
N ASN A 331 6.11 -0.38 25.88
CA ASN A 331 4.96 -0.77 25.08
C ASN A 331 5.19 -0.58 23.56
N GLN A 332 6.29 0.06 23.16
CA GLN A 332 6.64 0.31 21.76
C GLN A 332 7.68 -0.68 21.21
N LEU A 333 7.96 -1.77 21.94
CA LEU A 333 8.91 -2.81 21.52
C LEU A 333 8.51 -3.49 20.21
N SER A 334 7.22 -3.74 20.00
CA SER A 334 6.71 -4.39 18.78
C SER A 334 7.06 -3.61 17.50
N PHE A 335 7.10 -2.29 17.55
CA PHE A 335 7.50 -1.45 16.41
C PHE A 335 9.00 -1.59 16.10
N ILE A 336 9.83 -1.75 17.12
CA ILE A 336 11.27 -2.00 16.96
C ILE A 336 11.51 -3.36 16.33
N GLU A 337 10.83 -4.40 16.84
CA GLU A 337 10.93 -5.77 16.30
C GLU A 337 10.48 -5.79 14.84
N HIS A 338 9.34 -5.18 14.53
CA HIS A 338 8.85 -5.07 13.16
C HIS A 338 9.84 -4.34 12.23
N PHE A 339 10.45 -3.24 12.68
CA PHE A 339 11.46 -2.52 11.90
C PHE A 339 12.71 -3.38 11.66
N ASN A 340 13.20 -4.09 12.69
CA ASN A 340 14.37 -4.96 12.58
C ASN A 340 14.10 -6.13 11.61
N ASP A 341 12.93 -6.77 11.72
CA ASP A 341 12.57 -7.92 10.87
C ASP A 341 12.37 -7.50 9.41
N THR A 342 11.76 -6.33 9.19
CA THR A 342 11.43 -5.84 7.84
C THR A 342 12.64 -5.25 7.15
N PHE A 343 13.38 -4.34 7.80
CA PHE A 343 14.42 -3.53 7.16
C PHE A 343 15.84 -3.85 7.67
N GLY A 344 15.98 -4.61 8.76
CA GLY A 344 17.27 -4.76 9.43
C GLY A 344 18.37 -5.39 8.58
N HIS A 345 17.99 -6.23 7.61
CA HIS A 345 18.92 -6.85 6.68
C HIS A 345 19.53 -5.89 5.64
N GLU A 346 18.97 -4.68 5.46
CA GLU A 346 19.51 -3.66 4.56
C GLU A 346 20.64 -2.83 5.21
N TYR A 347 20.63 -2.71 6.53
CA TYR A 347 21.59 -1.92 7.30
C TYR A 347 22.89 -2.68 7.54
N LEU A 348 24.00 -1.94 7.69
CA LEU A 348 25.31 -2.56 7.93
C LEU A 348 25.35 -3.36 9.24
N SER A 349 24.68 -2.84 10.28
CA SER A 349 24.30 -3.60 11.47
C SER A 349 23.20 -2.88 12.23
N ILE A 350 22.46 -3.61 13.07
CA ILE A 350 21.55 -3.05 14.06
C ILE A 350 21.90 -3.60 15.44
N ASN A 351 22.04 -2.72 16.43
CA ASN A 351 22.31 -3.08 17.81
C ASN A 351 21.46 -2.24 18.77
N TRP A 352 20.61 -2.87 19.57
CA TRP A 352 19.82 -2.20 20.59
C TRP A 352 20.51 -2.31 21.96
N LEU A 353 20.69 -1.18 22.63
CA LEU A 353 21.31 -1.07 23.94
C LEU A 353 20.35 -1.52 25.05
N ASP A 354 20.92 -1.86 26.20
CA ASP A 354 20.18 -2.22 27.42
C ASP A 354 19.24 -1.09 27.87
N GLU A 355 17.97 -1.42 28.09
CA GLU A 355 16.88 -0.48 28.43
C GLU A 355 17.02 0.15 29.83
N GLU A 356 17.85 -0.43 30.70
CA GLU A 356 18.12 0.06 32.05
C GLU A 356 19.24 1.11 32.07
N LEU A 357 19.82 1.45 30.92
CA LEU A 357 20.78 2.56 30.83
C LEU A 357 20.06 3.90 31.01
N SER A 358 20.72 4.84 31.69
CA SER A 358 20.31 6.24 31.61
C SER A 358 20.52 6.76 30.19
N GLU A 359 19.71 7.74 29.78
CA GLU A 359 19.86 8.40 28.48
C GLU A 359 21.29 8.93 28.26
N GLU A 360 21.92 9.51 29.29
CA GLU A 360 23.33 9.93 29.22
C GLU A 360 24.27 8.76 28.86
N ALA A 361 24.10 7.61 29.52
CA ALA A 361 24.91 6.43 29.25
C ALA A 361 24.64 5.86 27.86
N ALA A 362 23.39 5.86 27.41
CA ALA A 362 22.99 5.42 26.08
C ALA A 362 23.61 6.30 24.98
N ARG A 363 23.46 7.64 25.07
CA ARG A 363 24.07 8.59 24.11
C ARG A 363 25.59 8.43 24.05
N LYS A 364 26.26 8.29 25.20
CA LYS A 364 27.70 8.02 25.26
C LYS A 364 28.09 6.70 24.63
N ARG A 365 27.28 5.64 24.76
CA ARG A 365 27.55 4.34 24.11
C ARG A 365 27.43 4.42 22.59
N VAL A 366 26.46 5.17 22.06
CA VAL A 366 26.36 5.43 20.60
C VAL A 366 27.62 6.15 20.11
N PHE A 367 28.06 7.19 20.83
CA PHE A 367 29.30 7.91 20.50
C PHE A 367 30.55 7.02 20.57
N ALA A 368 30.67 6.23 21.63
CA ALA A 368 31.76 5.26 21.79
C ALA A 368 31.76 4.21 20.67
N HIS A 369 30.59 3.78 20.18
CA HIS A 369 30.48 2.85 19.07
C HIS A 369 31.11 3.43 17.80
N CYS A 370 30.80 4.68 17.44
CA CYS A 370 31.47 5.33 16.31
C CYS A 370 32.99 5.39 16.52
N LEU A 371 33.46 5.76 17.71
CA LEU A 371 34.91 5.79 17.98
C LEU A 371 35.57 4.39 17.89
N SER A 372 34.84 3.32 18.20
CA SER A 372 35.33 1.94 18.06
C SER A 372 35.41 1.46 16.62
N VAL A 373 34.61 2.02 15.71
CA VAL A 373 34.63 1.72 14.27
C VAL A 373 35.61 2.67 13.58
N GLU A 374 36.69 2.15 13.00
CA GLU A 374 37.76 2.95 12.39
C GLU A 374 37.25 3.86 11.26
N ASP A 375 36.36 3.32 10.42
CA ASP A 375 35.83 4.02 9.25
C ASP A 375 34.68 4.99 9.55
N CYS A 376 34.12 4.99 10.78
CA CYS A 376 33.00 5.87 11.13
C CYS A 376 33.43 7.33 11.09
N LYS A 377 32.74 8.13 10.25
CA LYS A 377 33.02 9.57 10.07
C LYS A 377 32.07 10.46 10.86
N HIS A 378 30.83 10.04 11.05
CA HIS A 378 29.81 10.82 11.75
C HIS A 378 28.87 9.94 12.56
N VAL A 379 28.25 10.53 13.58
CA VAL A 379 27.09 9.97 14.27
C VAL A 379 25.87 10.82 13.90
N PHE A 380 24.80 10.20 13.46
CA PHE A 380 23.51 10.87 13.27
C PHE A 380 22.61 10.52 14.45
N VAL A 381 22.38 11.47 15.34
CA VAL A 381 21.50 11.33 16.51
C VAL A 381 20.09 11.67 16.07
N VAL A 382 19.13 10.79 16.38
CA VAL A 382 17.71 10.97 16.06
C VAL A 382 16.88 10.49 17.25
N ASP A 383 16.20 11.42 17.90
CA ASP A 383 15.22 11.14 18.94
C ASP A 383 13.86 10.81 18.30
N SER A 384 13.08 9.95 18.93
CA SER A 384 11.80 9.44 18.39
C SER A 384 10.78 10.51 17.97
N ILE A 385 10.84 11.72 18.54
CA ILE A 385 9.96 12.83 18.17
C ILE A 385 10.35 13.51 16.84
N ALA A 386 11.54 13.25 16.31
CA ALA A 386 12.02 13.87 15.08
C ALA A 386 11.46 13.15 13.85
N GLN A 387 10.48 13.76 13.21
CA GLN A 387 9.78 13.22 12.04
C GLN A 387 10.42 13.70 10.75
N LEU A 388 11.36 12.93 10.21
CA LEU A 388 12.13 13.26 9.01
C LEU A 388 11.33 12.94 7.73
N THR A 389 10.53 13.88 7.25
CA THR A 389 9.72 13.69 6.03
C THR A 389 10.54 13.75 4.75
N ASN A 390 11.72 14.39 4.79
CA ASN A 390 12.60 14.47 3.63
C ASN A 390 13.59 13.29 3.61
N PRO A 391 13.47 12.35 2.64
CA PRO A 391 14.34 11.18 2.58
C PRO A 391 15.82 11.55 2.35
N LYS A 392 16.12 12.74 1.81
CA LYS A 392 17.50 13.21 1.55
C LYS A 392 18.16 13.91 2.75
N THR A 393 17.53 13.89 3.92
CA THR A 393 18.03 14.59 5.11
C THR A 393 19.48 14.21 5.42
N LEU A 394 19.78 12.91 5.56
CA LEU A 394 21.12 12.47 5.94
C LEU A 394 22.16 12.77 4.83
N ASP A 395 21.81 12.57 3.55
CA ASP A 395 22.65 12.95 2.42
C ASP A 395 23.02 14.44 2.46
N HIS A 396 22.04 15.30 2.73
CA HIS A 396 22.24 16.74 2.81
C HIS A 396 23.15 17.13 3.99
N LEU A 397 22.88 16.63 5.19
CA LEU A 397 23.68 16.97 6.38
C LEU A 397 25.13 16.49 6.24
N VAL A 398 25.36 15.31 5.66
CA VAL A 398 26.71 14.81 5.38
C VAL A 398 27.40 15.69 4.34
N LYS A 399 26.70 16.12 3.28
CA LYS A 399 27.24 17.06 2.27
C LYS A 399 27.73 18.36 2.91
N MET A 400 27.05 18.89 3.92
CA MET A 400 27.40 20.16 4.55
C MET A 400 28.69 20.11 5.40
N ASN A 401 29.19 18.94 5.77
CA ASN A 401 30.51 18.76 6.40
C ASN A 401 30.79 19.73 7.57
N ARG A 402 29.89 19.77 8.56
CA ARG A 402 30.01 20.59 9.76
C ARG A 402 30.30 19.74 11.00
N SER A 403 30.85 20.37 12.03
CA SER A 403 31.18 19.70 13.31
C SER A 403 29.94 19.13 13.99
N ILE A 404 28.89 19.94 14.17
CA ILE A 404 27.54 19.51 14.56
C ILE A 404 26.54 20.27 13.69
N ILE A 405 25.62 19.57 13.02
CA ILE A 405 24.57 20.19 12.21
C ILE A 405 23.23 19.49 12.39
N ALA A 406 22.19 20.27 12.66
CA ALA A 406 20.82 19.81 12.82
C ALA A 406 19.99 20.25 11.61
N PRO A 407 19.12 19.37 11.06
CA PRO A 407 18.06 19.82 10.18
C PRO A 407 17.08 20.65 11.00
N LEU A 408 16.59 21.78 10.48
CA LEU A 408 15.53 22.54 11.15
C LEU A 408 14.26 21.70 11.22
N LEU A 409 13.80 21.43 12.43
CA LEU A 409 12.53 20.76 12.72
C LEU A 409 11.71 21.66 13.65
N THR A 410 10.48 21.97 13.24
CA THR A 410 9.54 22.77 14.04
C THR A 410 8.36 21.91 14.48
N ARG A 411 7.75 22.24 15.63
CA ARG A 411 6.43 21.69 15.98
C ARG A 411 5.40 22.35 15.08
N ARG A 412 4.61 21.54 14.38
CA ARG A 412 3.59 22.00 13.42
C ARG A 412 2.67 23.07 14.04
N GLY A 413 2.55 24.22 13.36
CA GLY A 413 1.72 25.35 13.82
C GLY A 413 2.21 26.08 15.08
N LYS A 414 3.44 25.82 15.55
CA LYS A 414 4.03 26.47 16.73
C LYS A 414 5.42 27.02 16.39
N ALA A 415 5.92 27.91 17.24
CA ALA A 415 7.28 28.45 17.11
C ALA A 415 8.35 27.56 17.74
N TRP A 416 7.96 26.50 18.46
CA TRP A 416 8.89 25.55 19.09
C TRP A 416 9.67 24.78 18.01
N SER A 417 10.99 24.76 18.13
CA SER A 417 11.88 24.07 17.20
C SER A 417 12.97 23.29 17.93
N ASN A 418 13.78 22.55 17.17
CA ASN A 418 14.89 21.76 17.68
C ASN A 418 16.20 22.57 17.86
N PHE A 419 16.12 23.91 17.89
CA PHE A 419 17.27 24.76 18.19
C PHE A 419 16.87 25.99 19.01
N TRP A 420 17.84 26.60 19.70
CA TRP A 420 17.70 27.92 20.33
C TRP A 420 18.60 28.92 19.62
N GLY A 421 18.09 30.10 19.28
CA GLY A 421 18.87 31.15 18.61
C GLY A 421 19.71 32.02 19.56
N ALA A 422 19.33 32.11 20.84
CA ALA A 422 20.04 32.88 21.85
C ALA A 422 19.90 32.26 23.25
N LEU A 423 20.70 32.73 24.20
CA LEU A 423 20.62 32.36 25.63
C LEU A 423 20.43 33.61 26.50
N GLY A 424 19.66 33.48 27.57
CA GLY A 424 19.60 34.47 28.64
C GLY A 424 20.88 34.49 29.47
N SER A 425 21.02 35.50 30.35
CA SER A 425 22.18 35.61 31.25
C SER A 425 22.30 34.45 32.24
N ASP A 426 21.22 33.71 32.47
CA ASP A 426 21.15 32.49 33.28
C ASP A 426 21.51 31.22 32.50
N GLY A 427 21.75 31.31 31.19
CA GLY A 427 22.06 30.19 30.31
C GLY A 427 20.83 29.44 29.78
N PHE A 428 19.62 29.91 30.06
CA PHE A 428 18.37 29.32 29.57
C PHE A 428 17.91 29.97 28.26
N TYR A 429 16.81 29.45 27.69
CA TYR A 429 16.24 29.92 26.44
C TYR A 429 15.97 31.43 26.45
N THR A 430 16.44 32.12 25.42
CA THR A 430 15.87 33.39 24.99
C THR A 430 15.73 33.40 23.48
N ARG A 431 14.78 34.20 22.97
CA ARG A 431 14.51 34.29 21.55
C ARG A 431 15.47 35.29 20.90
N SER A 432 16.21 34.86 19.88
CA SER A 432 17.01 35.76 19.04
C SER A 432 16.12 36.58 18.09
N GLU A 433 16.64 37.71 17.60
CA GLU A 433 15.89 38.61 16.70
C GLU A 433 15.51 37.93 15.37
N ASP A 434 16.39 37.06 14.85
CA ASP A 434 16.25 36.31 13.60
C ASP A 434 15.48 34.99 13.74
N TYR A 435 15.13 34.57 14.96
CA TYR A 435 14.55 33.25 15.21
C TYR A 435 13.29 32.98 14.39
N MET A 436 12.38 33.96 14.35
CA MET A 436 11.10 33.82 13.63
C MET A 436 11.32 33.72 12.11
N ASP A 437 12.31 34.44 11.58
CA ASP A 437 12.62 34.42 10.15
C ASP A 437 13.31 33.12 9.73
N ILE A 438 14.13 32.55 10.61
CA ILE A 438 14.75 31.23 10.40
C ILE A 438 13.68 30.12 10.40
N ILE A 439 12.81 30.07 11.42
CA ILE A 439 11.80 29.00 11.50
C ILE A 439 10.71 29.10 10.43
N SER A 440 10.45 30.30 9.92
CA SER A 440 9.44 30.55 8.86
C SER A 440 10.04 30.47 7.46
N TYR A 441 11.32 30.11 7.33
CA TYR A 441 12.06 30.07 6.06
C TYR A 441 12.13 31.42 5.32
N ASN A 442 11.83 32.55 5.97
CA ASN A 442 12.03 33.89 5.42
C ASN A 442 13.53 34.16 5.19
N THR A 443 14.36 33.61 6.07
CA THR A 443 15.81 33.72 6.01
C THR A 443 16.41 32.31 6.04
N SER A 444 16.91 31.86 4.90
CA SER A 444 17.39 30.49 4.68
C SER A 444 18.92 30.42 4.63
N GLY A 445 19.51 29.38 5.24
CA GLY A 445 20.95 29.17 5.35
C GLY A 445 21.35 28.12 6.38
N ILE A 446 22.62 28.17 6.80
CA ILE A 446 23.20 27.37 7.88
C ILE A 446 23.63 28.32 8.99
N TRP A 447 23.05 28.17 10.17
CA TRP A 447 23.14 29.14 11.26
C TRP A 447 23.90 28.56 12.43
N ASN A 448 25.00 29.17 12.84
CA ASN A 448 25.67 28.84 14.10
C ASN A 448 24.78 29.31 15.25
N VAL A 449 24.35 28.36 16.08
CA VAL A 449 23.36 28.56 17.13
C VAL A 449 23.86 27.99 18.46
N PRO A 450 23.45 28.56 19.60
CA PRO A 450 23.93 28.12 20.91
C PRO A 450 23.48 26.71 21.30
N LEU A 451 22.42 26.16 20.71
CA LEU A 451 21.91 24.83 21.05
C LEU A 451 21.15 24.22 19.86
N VAL A 452 21.40 22.93 19.61
CA VAL A 452 20.57 22.05 18.77
C VAL A 452 20.20 20.79 19.56
N ARG A 453 19.08 20.16 19.22
CA ARG A 453 18.58 18.93 19.87
C ARG A 453 17.75 18.06 18.93
N SER A 454 17.29 16.91 19.42
CA SER A 454 16.33 15.98 18.78
C SER A 454 16.76 15.30 17.48
N ALA A 455 17.42 15.99 16.55
CA ALA A 455 18.05 15.39 15.38
C ALA A 455 19.28 16.21 15.00
N TYR A 456 20.45 15.57 14.93
CA TYR A 456 21.68 16.23 14.50
C TYR A 456 22.77 15.25 14.07
N LEU A 457 23.55 15.64 13.08
CA LEU A 457 24.76 14.96 12.64
C LEU A 457 25.96 15.57 13.37
N ILE A 458 26.77 14.73 14.02
CA ILE A 458 28.00 15.13 14.70
C ILE A 458 29.21 14.40 14.09
N SER A 459 30.26 15.14 13.79
CA SER A 459 31.51 14.60 13.24
C SER A 459 32.28 13.77 14.26
N ARG A 460 33.05 12.77 13.81
CA ARG A 460 33.94 11.97 14.68
C ARG A 460 34.90 12.85 15.50
N TRP A 461 35.36 13.97 14.93
CA TRP A 461 36.22 14.92 15.65
C TRP A 461 35.47 15.55 16.82
N ALA A 462 34.27 16.07 16.59
CA ALA A 462 33.45 16.67 17.65
C ALA A 462 33.06 15.62 18.71
N VAL A 463 32.75 14.37 18.31
CA VAL A 463 32.51 13.27 19.26
C VAL A 463 33.71 13.07 20.20
N ARG A 464 34.95 13.03 19.67
CA ARG A 464 36.16 12.89 20.50
C ARG A 464 36.32 14.03 21.51
N LYS A 465 35.85 15.23 21.17
CA LYS A 465 35.93 16.39 22.06
C LYS A 465 34.86 16.35 23.14
N LEU A 466 33.70 15.77 22.87
CA LEU A 466 32.53 15.85 23.74
C LEU A 466 32.21 14.55 24.50
N ILE A 467 32.87 13.43 24.20
CA ILE A 467 32.55 12.14 24.84
C ILE A 467 32.67 12.13 26.38
N ASP A 468 33.61 12.92 26.92
CA ASP A 468 33.86 13.04 28.36
C ASP A 468 32.95 14.07 29.05
N ALA A 469 32.03 14.72 28.32
CA ALA A 469 31.07 15.68 28.87
C ALA A 469 30.23 15.05 29.97
N LYS A 470 29.93 15.78 31.04
CA LYS A 470 28.97 15.35 32.07
C LYS A 470 27.60 15.95 31.75
N LEU A 471 26.63 15.10 31.39
CA LEU A 471 25.37 15.56 30.81
C LEU A 471 24.24 15.69 31.86
N GLY A 472 24.21 14.85 32.89
CA GLY A 472 23.22 14.98 33.97
C GLY A 472 21.78 14.85 33.47
N ASN A 473 20.84 15.56 34.10
CA ASN A 473 19.42 15.50 33.74
C ASN A 473 19.03 16.39 32.54
N GLU A 474 19.70 17.53 32.36
CA GLU A 474 19.48 18.44 31.22
C GLU A 474 20.46 18.13 30.09
N ILE A 475 20.33 16.93 29.52
CA ILE A 475 21.32 16.34 28.61
C ILE A 475 21.64 17.25 27.42
N ASP A 476 20.62 17.70 26.71
CA ASP A 476 20.77 18.58 25.54
C ASP A 476 21.47 19.91 25.89
N MET A 477 21.08 20.53 27.01
CA MET A 477 21.64 21.81 27.44
C MET A 477 23.10 21.68 27.87
N ASN A 478 23.42 20.64 28.65
CA ASN A 478 24.78 20.39 29.11
C ASN A 478 25.69 19.94 27.96
N PHE A 479 25.17 19.17 27.01
CA PHE A 479 25.89 18.83 25.79
C PHE A 479 26.21 20.07 24.96
N ALA A 480 25.22 20.93 24.72
CA ALA A 480 25.40 22.18 24.01
C ALA A 480 26.35 23.14 24.74
N LYS A 481 26.27 23.21 26.08
CA LYS A 481 27.19 24.00 26.90
C LYS A 481 28.63 23.52 26.73
N GLU A 482 28.86 22.21 26.84
CA GLU A 482 30.21 21.65 26.67
C GLU A 482 30.75 21.91 25.26
N ALA A 483 29.90 21.82 24.23
CA ALA A 483 30.27 22.16 22.86
C ALA A 483 30.73 23.61 22.74
N ARG A 484 29.98 24.57 23.31
CA ARG A 484 30.36 25.98 23.33
C ARG A 484 31.66 26.22 24.09
N ASP A 485 31.83 25.62 25.26
CA ASP A 485 33.03 25.77 26.10
C ASP A 485 34.30 25.24 25.37
N LYS A 486 34.13 24.26 24.48
CA LYS A 486 35.21 23.69 23.65
C LYS A 486 35.34 24.30 22.25
N ASN A 487 34.59 25.37 21.94
CA ASN A 487 34.55 25.99 20.62
C ASN A 487 34.19 25.00 19.49
N VAL A 488 33.29 24.07 19.78
CA VAL A 488 32.63 23.19 18.80
C VAL A 488 31.30 23.86 18.44
N PHE A 489 31.17 24.29 17.19
CA PHE A 489 29.99 25.00 16.72
C PHE A 489 28.85 24.02 16.42
N MET A 490 27.64 24.49 16.72
CA MET A 490 26.41 23.79 16.43
C MET A 490 25.65 24.59 15.39
N PHE A 491 25.29 23.94 14.30
CA PHE A 491 24.60 24.58 13.20
C PHE A 491 23.16 24.08 13.08
N VAL A 492 22.22 24.95 12.74
CA VAL A 492 20.90 24.54 12.24
C VAL A 492 20.79 24.89 10.76
N ASP A 493 20.28 23.96 9.97
CA ASP A 493 20.10 24.08 8.53
C ASP A 493 18.62 24.24 8.19
N ASN A 494 18.27 25.33 7.51
CA ASN A 494 16.92 25.56 6.97
C ASN A 494 16.95 25.88 5.47
N GLN A 495 17.92 25.32 4.73
CA GLN A 495 18.00 25.43 3.27
C GLN A 495 16.88 24.68 2.56
N VAL A 496 16.36 23.63 3.19
CA VAL A 496 15.23 22.84 2.71
C VAL A 496 14.31 22.46 3.86
N GLU A 497 13.08 22.04 3.54
CA GLU A 497 12.20 21.42 4.52
C GLU A 497 12.66 19.98 4.78
N PHE A 498 12.99 19.68 6.04
CA PHE A 498 13.51 18.37 6.45
C PHE A 498 12.45 17.50 7.14
N GLY A 499 11.50 18.14 7.83
CA GLY A 499 10.55 17.45 8.69
C GLY A 499 10.00 18.34 9.79
N TYR A 500 9.47 17.72 10.83
CA TYR A 500 8.87 18.39 11.98
C TYR A 500 9.13 17.64 13.29
N LEU A 501 8.71 18.23 14.41
CA LEU A 501 8.74 17.62 15.73
C LEU A 501 7.33 17.18 16.14
N MET A 502 7.21 15.93 16.57
CA MET A 502 6.04 15.37 17.24
C MET A 502 5.91 15.93 18.66
N ASN A 503 4.68 16.17 19.12
CA ASN A 503 4.40 16.52 20.50
C ASN A 503 4.12 15.25 21.33
N ALA A 504 5.05 14.86 22.18
CA ALA A 504 4.90 13.69 23.05
C ALA A 504 4.67 14.06 24.53
N ASP A 505 4.52 15.35 24.85
CA ASP A 505 4.63 15.87 26.22
C ASP A 505 3.57 15.25 27.18
N ASN A 506 2.39 14.90 26.66
CA ASN A 506 1.27 14.32 27.42
C ASN A 506 0.83 12.94 26.90
N TYR A 507 1.66 12.23 26.13
CA TYR A 507 1.27 10.94 25.57
C TYR A 507 1.21 9.86 26.65
N THR A 508 0.03 9.26 26.85
CA THR A 508 -0.19 8.17 27.79
C THR A 508 -0.25 6.82 27.07
N ASN A 509 -0.08 5.74 27.84
CA ASN A 509 -0.12 4.36 27.34
C ASN A 509 -1.29 3.58 27.97
N ASP A 510 -2.39 4.28 28.24
CA ASP A 510 -3.52 3.77 29.02
C ASP A 510 -4.58 3.07 28.14
N HIS A 511 -4.39 3.12 26.82
CA HIS A 511 -5.27 2.55 25.81
C HIS A 511 -4.54 1.50 24.95
N LEU A 512 -5.30 0.66 24.24
CA LEU A 512 -4.75 -0.33 23.31
C LEU A 512 -4.12 0.37 22.08
N HIS A 513 -4.77 1.42 21.59
CA HIS A 513 -4.41 2.26 20.44
C HIS A 513 -4.35 3.73 20.85
N ASN A 514 -3.34 4.09 21.64
CA ASN A 514 -3.14 5.43 22.20
C ASN A 514 -3.11 6.57 21.17
N ASP A 515 -2.71 6.28 19.93
CA ASP A 515 -2.68 7.27 18.84
C ASP A 515 -4.10 7.81 18.48
N LEU A 516 -5.18 7.07 18.78
CA LEU A 516 -6.56 7.55 18.58
C LEU A 516 -6.90 8.81 19.40
N TRP A 517 -6.24 9.03 20.53
CA TRP A 517 -6.43 10.21 21.39
C TRP A 517 -5.57 11.41 20.97
N GLN A 518 -4.75 11.29 19.92
CA GLN A 518 -3.78 12.32 19.54
C GLN A 518 -4.33 13.47 18.69
N ILE A 519 -5.65 13.55 18.48
CA ILE A 519 -6.28 14.57 17.64
C ILE A 519 -6.03 16.01 18.13
N PHE A 520 -5.80 16.20 19.44
CA PHE A 520 -5.56 17.54 20.01
C PHE A 520 -4.08 17.91 20.04
N ASP A 521 -3.22 16.96 20.43
CA ASP A 521 -1.79 17.21 20.60
C ASP A 521 -1.03 17.17 19.26
N ASN A 522 -1.45 16.29 18.35
CA ASN A 522 -0.84 16.07 17.03
C ASN A 522 -1.91 15.99 15.93
N PRO A 523 -2.73 17.04 15.74
CA PRO A 523 -3.91 17.02 14.87
C PRO A 523 -3.62 16.68 13.41
N GLN A 524 -2.46 17.09 12.88
CA GLN A 524 -2.11 16.89 11.48
C GLN A 524 -1.63 15.45 11.23
N ASP A 525 -0.83 14.89 12.14
CA ASP A 525 -0.43 13.48 12.11
C ASP A 525 -1.63 12.55 12.29
N TRP A 526 -2.53 12.91 13.21
CA TRP A 526 -3.79 12.21 13.40
C TRP A 526 -4.65 12.24 12.13
N GLU A 527 -4.74 13.40 11.48
CA GLU A 527 -5.48 13.56 10.22
C GLU A 527 -4.87 12.75 9.07
N GLU A 528 -3.55 12.79 8.90
CA GLU A 528 -2.84 11.97 7.90
C GLU A 528 -3.00 10.46 8.15
N HIS A 529 -3.19 10.04 9.41
CA HIS A 529 -3.32 8.63 9.78
C HIS A 529 -4.77 8.12 9.73
N TYR A 530 -5.73 8.95 10.14
CA TYR A 530 -7.11 8.52 10.45
C TYR A 530 -8.21 9.14 9.59
N ILE A 531 -7.93 10.20 8.81
CA ILE A 531 -8.88 10.76 7.84
C ILE A 531 -8.52 10.33 6.41
N GLN A 532 -9.51 9.92 5.63
CA GLN A 532 -9.31 9.59 4.22
C GLN A 532 -8.90 10.85 3.43
N GLN A 533 -7.87 10.75 2.60
CA GLN A 533 -7.34 11.92 1.87
C GLN A 533 -8.35 12.46 0.86
N GLU A 534 -9.21 11.59 0.32
CA GLU A 534 -10.31 11.90 -0.57
C GLU A 534 -11.35 12.79 0.10
N PHE A 535 -11.51 12.72 1.43
CA PHE A 535 -12.47 13.53 2.18
C PHE A 535 -12.25 15.03 1.97
N PHE A 536 -10.99 15.47 1.93
CA PHE A 536 -10.64 16.88 1.76
C PHE A 536 -11.09 17.46 0.42
N ASN A 537 -11.33 16.61 -0.59
CA ASN A 537 -11.92 17.07 -1.85
C ASN A 537 -13.31 17.65 -1.63
N PHE A 538 -14.13 17.06 -0.76
CA PHE A 538 -15.48 17.54 -0.44
C PHE A 538 -15.48 18.89 0.28
N LEU A 539 -14.34 19.31 0.85
CA LEU A 539 -14.20 20.60 1.50
C LEU A 539 -13.86 21.73 0.51
N LYS A 540 -13.45 21.45 -0.72
CA LYS A 540 -13.13 22.46 -1.75
C LYS A 540 -14.36 23.28 -2.16
N THR A 541 -14.18 24.58 -2.39
CA THR A 541 -15.29 25.51 -2.72
C THR A 541 -16.01 25.18 -4.02
N GLU A 542 -15.35 24.45 -4.93
CA GLU A 542 -15.87 24.05 -6.24
C GLU A 542 -16.86 22.87 -6.15
N ILE A 543 -16.77 22.08 -5.06
CA ILE A 543 -17.64 20.92 -4.83
C ILE A 543 -18.98 21.40 -4.25
N THR A 544 -20.05 21.06 -4.95
CA THR A 544 -21.44 21.36 -4.63
C THR A 544 -22.16 20.11 -4.10
N MET A 545 -23.40 20.27 -3.62
CA MET A 545 -24.25 19.15 -3.19
C MET A 545 -24.43 18.08 -4.29
N ALA A 546 -24.42 18.47 -5.57
CA ALA A 546 -24.57 17.56 -6.70
C ALA A 546 -23.36 16.63 -6.93
N ASP A 547 -22.22 16.97 -6.33
CA ASP A 547 -20.96 16.23 -6.45
C ASP A 547 -20.77 15.22 -5.30
N VAL A 548 -21.68 15.22 -4.31
CA VAL A 548 -21.71 14.25 -3.20
C VAL A 548 -22.75 13.19 -3.51
N GLU A 549 -22.39 11.93 -3.31
CA GLU A 549 -23.30 10.82 -3.58
C GLU A 549 -24.54 10.91 -2.68
N GLN A 550 -25.72 10.79 -3.29
CA GLN A 550 -27.01 10.87 -2.59
C GLN A 550 -27.83 9.60 -2.88
N PRO A 551 -27.53 8.48 -2.19
CA PRO A 551 -28.18 7.19 -2.47
C PRO A 551 -29.68 7.18 -2.18
N CYS A 552 -30.16 8.05 -1.29
CA CYS A 552 -31.59 8.24 -0.99
C CYS A 552 -31.91 9.73 -0.86
N PRO A 553 -33.17 10.17 -1.05
CA PRO A 553 -33.56 11.55 -0.83
C PRO A 553 -33.11 12.05 0.56
N ASP A 554 -32.37 13.16 0.57
CA ASP A 554 -31.74 13.77 1.76
C ASP A 554 -30.82 12.85 2.59
N VAL A 555 -30.26 11.80 1.97
CA VAL A 555 -29.23 10.93 2.55
C VAL A 555 -27.98 11.04 1.70
N PHE A 556 -26.89 11.54 2.30
CA PHE A 556 -25.62 11.78 1.63
C PHE A 556 -24.55 10.79 2.07
N TRP A 557 -23.69 10.39 1.14
CA TRP A 557 -22.64 9.42 1.36
C TRP A 557 -21.28 9.94 0.88
N PHE A 558 -20.27 9.87 1.75
CA PHE A 558 -18.92 10.33 1.49
C PHE A 558 -17.90 9.61 2.38
N PRO A 559 -16.66 9.40 1.91
CA PRO A 559 -15.58 8.84 2.71
C PRO A 559 -15.13 9.80 3.82
N LEU A 560 -14.85 9.29 5.04
CA LEU A 560 -14.37 10.11 6.15
C LEU A 560 -13.16 9.50 6.87
N LEU A 561 -13.31 8.31 7.45
CA LEU A 561 -12.32 7.67 8.32
C LEU A 561 -11.53 6.58 7.58
N THR A 562 -10.24 6.42 7.86
CA THR A 562 -9.41 5.36 7.25
C THR A 562 -9.75 3.99 7.82
N GLU A 563 -9.46 2.91 7.09
CA GLU A 563 -9.61 1.54 7.60
C GLU A 563 -8.82 1.30 8.90
N THR A 564 -7.66 1.97 9.06
CA THR A 564 -6.86 1.88 10.28
C THR A 564 -7.60 2.50 11.46
N PHE A 565 -8.24 3.66 11.28
CA PHE A 565 -9.07 4.25 12.32
C PHE A 565 -10.19 3.29 12.73
N CYS A 566 -10.94 2.79 11.75
CA CYS A 566 -12.11 1.96 12.03
C CYS A 566 -11.74 0.65 12.73
N LYS A 567 -10.65 -0.01 12.28
CA LYS A 567 -10.13 -1.21 12.92
C LYS A 567 -9.71 -0.96 14.36
N GLN A 568 -8.90 0.08 14.61
CA GLN A 568 -8.42 0.39 15.96
C GLN A 568 -9.56 0.79 16.89
N LEU A 569 -10.57 1.51 16.39
CA LEU A 569 -11.76 1.83 17.17
C LEU A 569 -12.54 0.56 17.53
N ILE A 570 -12.73 -0.38 16.60
CA ILE A 570 -13.35 -1.69 16.90
C ILE A 570 -12.55 -2.44 17.97
N GLU A 571 -11.23 -2.51 17.83
CA GLU A 571 -10.33 -3.18 18.78
C GLU A 571 -10.41 -2.54 20.17
N GLU A 572 -10.51 -1.21 20.29
CA GLU A 572 -10.75 -0.52 21.57
C GLU A 572 -12.12 -0.86 22.19
N MET A 573 -13.19 -0.84 21.39
CA MET A 573 -14.54 -1.14 21.89
C MET A 573 -14.65 -2.59 22.36
N GLU A 574 -14.05 -3.53 21.62
CA GLU A 574 -14.02 -4.94 22.02
C GLU A 574 -13.08 -5.18 23.23
N ASN A 575 -11.98 -4.42 23.36
CA ASN A 575 -11.12 -4.46 24.54
C ASN A 575 -11.80 -3.90 25.80
N PHE A 576 -12.65 -2.88 25.65
CA PHE A 576 -13.51 -2.40 26.75
C PHE A 576 -14.53 -3.47 27.16
N GLY A 577 -15.16 -4.13 26.18
CA GLY A 577 -15.90 -5.39 26.36
C GLY A 577 -17.24 -5.30 27.10
N GLU A 578 -17.53 -4.20 27.80
CA GLU A 578 -18.82 -3.94 28.44
C GLU A 578 -19.85 -3.44 27.42
N TRP A 579 -20.31 -4.30 26.53
CA TRP A 579 -21.41 -4.01 25.59
C TRP A 579 -22.77 -3.97 26.31
N SER A 580 -23.70 -3.13 25.84
CA SER A 580 -25.08 -3.12 26.36
C SER A 580 -25.75 -4.49 26.15
N ASN A 581 -26.87 -4.72 26.84
CA ASN A 581 -27.68 -5.93 26.63
C ASN A 581 -28.68 -5.80 25.47
N GLY A 582 -28.82 -4.61 24.86
CA GLY A 582 -29.84 -4.34 23.84
C GLY A 582 -31.26 -4.20 24.42
N ASP A 583 -31.38 -3.91 25.71
CA ASP A 583 -32.65 -3.71 26.42
C ASP A 583 -32.99 -2.22 26.61
N ASN A 584 -34.27 -1.87 26.67
CA ASN A 584 -34.73 -0.49 26.91
C ASN A 584 -34.21 0.12 28.22
N HIS A 585 -33.67 -0.68 29.15
CA HIS A 585 -33.10 -0.17 30.40
C HIS A 585 -31.60 -0.41 30.41
N ASP A 586 -30.84 0.65 30.19
CA ASP A 586 -29.39 0.63 30.33
C ASP A 586 -28.96 1.45 31.56
N PRO A 587 -28.54 0.81 32.66
CA PRO A 587 -28.12 1.50 33.88
C PRO A 587 -26.85 2.34 33.72
N ARG A 588 -26.14 2.21 32.59
CA ARG A 588 -24.92 2.96 32.26
C ARG A 588 -25.25 4.33 31.65
N LEU A 589 -26.50 4.55 31.25
CA LEU A 589 -26.99 5.81 30.70
C LEU A 589 -27.59 6.73 31.78
N GLU A 590 -27.42 8.04 31.59
CA GLU A 590 -28.00 9.06 32.46
C GLU A 590 -29.54 9.09 32.28
N GLY A 591 -30.27 8.48 33.23
CA GLY A 591 -31.73 8.32 33.18
C GLY A 591 -32.21 6.88 33.00
N GLY A 592 -31.30 5.94 32.66
CA GLY A 592 -31.54 4.50 32.73
C GLY A 592 -32.49 3.91 31.68
N TYR A 593 -32.88 4.68 30.65
CA TYR A 593 -33.86 4.23 29.66
C TYR A 593 -33.50 4.68 28.23
N GLU A 594 -33.53 3.75 27.29
CA GLU A 594 -33.31 3.95 25.87
C GLU A 594 -34.58 3.59 25.08
N ASN A 595 -35.10 4.54 24.30
CA ASN A 595 -36.35 4.35 23.55
C ASN A 595 -36.20 3.32 22.41
N VAL A 596 -35.00 3.19 21.86
CA VAL A 596 -34.66 2.29 20.76
C VAL A 596 -33.35 1.61 21.13
N PRO A 597 -33.40 0.46 21.83
CA PRO A 597 -32.21 -0.08 22.45
C PRO A 597 -31.29 -0.74 21.43
N THR A 598 -30.00 -0.46 21.55
CA THR A 598 -28.95 -1.08 20.74
C THR A 598 -27.88 -1.71 21.61
N ARG A 599 -27.25 -2.78 21.14
CA ARG A 599 -26.09 -3.40 21.77
C ARG A 599 -24.86 -2.56 21.48
N ASP A 600 -24.56 -1.64 22.40
CA ASP A 600 -23.63 -0.56 22.13
C ASP A 600 -22.67 -0.24 23.28
N ILE A 601 -21.68 0.57 22.92
CA ILE A 601 -20.77 1.26 23.83
C ILE A 601 -20.77 2.74 23.43
N HIS A 602 -21.10 3.61 24.39
CA HIS A 602 -21.04 5.04 24.21
C HIS A 602 -19.60 5.56 24.30
N MET A 603 -19.26 6.55 23.46
CA MET A 603 -17.93 7.18 23.46
C MET A 603 -17.54 7.78 24.82
N ARG A 604 -18.52 8.15 25.66
CA ARG A 604 -18.28 8.62 27.03
C ARG A 604 -17.76 7.50 27.95
N GLN A 605 -18.17 6.25 27.73
CA GLN A 605 -17.74 5.11 28.56
C GLN A 605 -16.26 4.77 28.35
N VAL A 606 -15.72 5.14 27.20
CA VAL A 606 -14.30 4.95 26.84
C VAL A 606 -13.52 6.27 26.81
N ASP A 607 -14.02 7.33 27.47
CA ASP A 607 -13.35 8.65 27.54
C ASP A 607 -12.97 9.26 26.16
N TRP A 608 -13.79 9.03 25.14
CA TRP A 608 -13.55 9.49 23.76
C TRP A 608 -14.62 10.48 23.23
N GLU A 609 -15.61 10.87 24.05
CA GLU A 609 -16.70 11.78 23.66
C GLU A 609 -16.20 13.16 23.19
N GLU A 610 -15.24 13.77 23.90
CA GLU A 610 -14.69 15.08 23.51
C GLU A 610 -13.89 15.02 22.20
N HIS A 611 -13.16 13.92 21.98
CA HIS A 611 -12.39 13.67 20.77
C HIS A 611 -13.34 13.54 19.57
N TRP A 612 -14.40 12.77 19.71
CA TRP A 612 -15.42 12.64 18.67
C TRP A 612 -16.16 13.96 18.40
N GLN A 613 -16.49 14.71 19.45
CA GLN A 613 -17.11 16.03 19.30
C GLN A 613 -16.18 17.03 18.56
N HIS A 614 -14.86 16.88 18.68
CA HIS A 614 -13.90 17.61 17.86
C HIS A 614 -13.94 17.17 16.40
N VAL A 615 -14.00 15.86 16.11
CA VAL A 615 -14.17 15.31 14.75
C VAL A 615 -15.42 15.89 14.09
N LEU A 616 -16.56 15.89 14.79
CA LEU A 616 -17.81 16.48 14.32
C LEU A 616 -17.63 17.98 13.99
N GLY A 617 -17.04 18.74 14.90
CA GLY A 617 -16.86 20.18 14.73
C GLY A 617 -15.89 20.55 13.60
N LYS A 618 -14.83 19.77 13.39
CA LYS A 618 -13.77 20.06 12.42
C LYS A 618 -14.10 19.55 11.02
N TYR A 619 -14.62 18.32 10.91
CA TYR A 619 -14.81 17.64 9.63
C TYR A 619 -16.27 17.61 9.19
N ILE A 620 -17.22 17.39 10.10
CA ILE A 620 -18.65 17.29 9.73
C ILE A 620 -19.31 18.67 9.55
N TYR A 621 -18.97 19.66 10.38
CA TYR A 621 -19.59 20.99 10.29
C TYR A 621 -19.42 21.66 8.90
N PRO A 622 -18.23 21.64 8.26
CA PRO A 622 -18.07 22.23 6.94
C PRO A 622 -18.90 21.53 5.85
N ILE A 623 -19.01 20.20 5.88
CA ILE A 623 -19.78 19.44 4.88
C ILE A 623 -21.28 19.56 5.11
N GLN A 624 -21.73 19.56 6.38
CA GLN A 624 -23.12 19.83 6.76
C GLN A 624 -23.63 21.14 6.14
N LYS A 625 -22.85 22.21 6.26
CA LYS A 625 -23.22 23.52 5.70
C LYS A 625 -23.35 23.53 4.17
N LYS A 626 -22.62 22.65 3.48
CA LYS A 626 -22.70 22.51 2.03
C LYS A 626 -23.90 21.69 1.59
N LEU A 627 -24.20 20.63 2.32
CA LEU A 627 -25.29 19.71 2.00
C LEU A 627 -26.66 20.30 2.35
N TYR A 628 -26.75 21.04 3.45
CA TYR A 628 -28.00 21.62 3.94
C TYR A 628 -27.92 23.15 3.94
N GLU A 629 -28.21 23.76 2.79
CA GLU A 629 -28.20 25.22 2.63
C GLU A 629 -29.14 25.88 3.65
N GLY A 630 -28.60 26.79 4.46
CA GLY A 630 -29.32 27.49 5.53
C GLY A 630 -29.26 26.81 6.91
N TYR A 631 -28.64 25.62 7.04
CA TYR A 631 -28.45 24.93 8.32
C TYR A 631 -27.08 25.28 8.95
N GLU A 632 -27.09 26.27 9.86
CA GLU A 632 -25.88 26.92 10.39
C GLU A 632 -25.42 26.43 11.78
N ASP A 633 -26.23 25.59 12.43
CA ASP A 633 -25.95 25.12 13.79
C ASP A 633 -24.71 24.23 13.81
N ARG A 634 -23.82 24.45 14.79
CA ARG A 634 -22.66 23.57 14.99
C ARG A 634 -23.13 22.19 15.44
N PRO A 635 -22.54 21.10 14.89
CA PRO A 635 -22.89 19.75 15.27
C PRO A 635 -22.64 19.53 16.76
N ARG A 636 -23.66 19.06 17.47
CA ARG A 636 -23.58 18.65 18.87
C ARG A 636 -24.29 17.31 19.01
N ALA A 637 -23.59 16.32 19.52
CA ALA A 637 -24.15 14.99 19.71
C ALA A 637 -23.94 14.56 21.16
N ARG A 638 -25.04 14.27 21.87
CA ARG A 638 -25.02 13.69 23.22
C ARG A 638 -25.06 12.16 23.21
N MET A 639 -25.51 11.60 22.09
CA MET A 639 -25.58 10.16 21.86
C MET A 639 -24.56 9.82 20.76
N ASN A 640 -23.36 9.46 21.20
CA ASN A 640 -22.28 8.97 20.33
C ASN A 640 -21.92 7.58 20.82
N PHE A 641 -22.13 6.57 19.99
CA PHE A 641 -21.95 5.19 20.38
C PHE A 641 -21.59 4.33 19.18
N VAL A 642 -20.88 3.24 19.44
CA VAL A 642 -20.62 2.17 18.47
C VAL A 642 -21.64 1.08 18.73
N VAL A 643 -22.37 0.68 17.69
CA VAL A 643 -23.33 -0.43 17.76
C VAL A 643 -22.68 -1.68 17.21
N ARG A 644 -22.96 -2.82 17.86
CA ARG A 644 -22.56 -4.13 17.39
C ARG A 644 -23.79 -4.97 17.03
N TYR A 645 -23.89 -5.30 15.75
CA TYR A 645 -24.88 -6.25 15.27
C TYR A 645 -24.25 -7.62 15.09
N ARG A 646 -24.84 -8.64 15.73
CA ARG A 646 -24.43 -10.05 15.57
C ARG A 646 -25.67 -10.95 15.50
N PRO A 647 -25.68 -12.01 14.66
CA PRO A 647 -26.78 -12.97 14.56
C PRO A 647 -27.27 -13.51 15.91
N GLU A 648 -26.34 -13.85 16.79
CA GLU A 648 -26.58 -14.49 18.09
C GLU A 648 -26.88 -13.50 19.24
N GLU A 649 -26.81 -12.19 18.98
CA GLU A 649 -27.04 -11.14 19.96
C GLU A 649 -28.23 -10.26 19.54
N GLN A 650 -27.93 -9.13 18.90
CA GLN A 650 -28.92 -8.24 18.30
C GLN A 650 -28.58 -8.10 16.82
N PRO A 651 -29.25 -8.82 15.91
CA PRO A 651 -28.91 -8.80 14.48
C PRO A 651 -29.49 -7.60 13.72
N SER A 652 -30.51 -6.94 14.27
CA SER A 652 -31.23 -5.88 13.58
C SER A 652 -31.75 -4.82 14.55
N LEU A 653 -32.14 -3.69 13.97
CA LEU A 653 -32.79 -2.59 14.66
C LEU A 653 -34.15 -2.33 14.00
N ARG A 654 -35.21 -2.33 14.80
CA ARG A 654 -36.57 -2.07 14.31
C ARG A 654 -36.69 -0.65 13.70
N PRO A 655 -37.60 -0.42 12.74
CA PRO A 655 -37.85 0.92 12.20
C PRO A 655 -38.14 1.93 13.33
N HIS A 656 -37.47 3.08 13.29
CA HIS A 656 -37.56 4.13 14.30
C HIS A 656 -37.19 5.50 13.71
N HIS A 657 -37.32 6.54 14.52
CA HIS A 657 -36.75 7.86 14.25
C HIS A 657 -35.65 8.13 15.27
N ASP A 658 -34.51 8.61 14.79
CA ASP A 658 -33.46 9.11 15.66
C ASP A 658 -33.90 10.41 16.35
N ALA A 659 -33.51 10.57 17.62
CA ALA A 659 -33.71 11.80 18.36
C ALA A 659 -32.66 12.86 17.99
N SER A 660 -32.56 13.19 16.70
CA SER A 660 -31.56 14.10 16.12
C SER A 660 -32.18 14.99 15.04
N SER A 661 -31.54 16.13 14.73
CA SER A 661 -31.90 16.93 13.54
C SER A 661 -31.43 16.23 12.26
N TYR A 662 -30.31 15.54 12.34
CA TYR A 662 -29.75 14.66 11.31
C TYR A 662 -28.83 13.64 12.02
N THR A 663 -28.61 12.49 11.40
CA THR A 663 -27.79 11.41 11.96
C THR A 663 -26.54 11.18 11.11
N LEU A 664 -25.41 10.94 11.76
CA LEU A 664 -24.19 10.46 11.11
C LEU A 664 -24.05 8.97 11.38
N ASN A 665 -24.11 8.15 10.34
CA ASN A 665 -23.92 6.71 10.41
C ASN A 665 -22.63 6.34 9.64
N ILE A 666 -21.72 5.62 10.29
CA ILE A 666 -20.39 5.33 9.76
C ILE A 666 -20.16 3.82 9.81
N GLY A 667 -19.96 3.21 8.64
CA GLY A 667 -19.51 1.82 8.54
C GLY A 667 -18.08 1.68 9.07
N LEU A 668 -17.89 0.87 10.12
CA LEU A 668 -16.57 0.64 10.74
C LEU A 668 -15.85 -0.61 10.21
N ASN A 669 -16.54 -1.48 9.48
CA ASN A 669 -16.00 -2.70 8.90
C ASN A 669 -16.64 -2.95 7.52
N GLN A 670 -16.17 -3.96 6.79
CA GLN A 670 -16.51 -4.13 5.37
C GLN A 670 -17.59 -5.20 5.16
N PRO A 671 -18.65 -4.89 4.38
CA PRO A 671 -19.59 -5.91 3.92
C PRO A 671 -18.88 -6.96 3.06
N GLY A 672 -19.29 -8.23 3.17
CA GLY A 672 -18.72 -9.37 2.47
C GLY A 672 -17.41 -9.92 3.07
N LYS A 673 -16.70 -9.13 3.88
CA LYS A 673 -15.46 -9.54 4.58
C LYS A 673 -15.68 -9.73 6.08
N ASP A 674 -16.24 -8.72 6.76
CA ASP A 674 -16.36 -8.68 8.22
C ASP A 674 -17.79 -8.95 8.71
N TYR A 675 -18.80 -8.56 7.92
CA TYR A 675 -20.21 -8.90 8.11
C TYR A 675 -20.89 -8.97 6.75
N GLN A 676 -22.13 -9.46 6.71
CA GLN A 676 -22.95 -9.44 5.51
C GLN A 676 -24.22 -8.64 5.87
N ASP A 677 -24.49 -7.54 5.15
CA ASP A 677 -25.67 -6.68 5.38
C ASP A 677 -26.95 -7.53 5.27
N TRP A 678 -28.02 -7.34 6.07
CA TRP A 678 -29.21 -8.21 5.99
C TRP A 678 -29.76 -8.31 4.55
N GLU A 679 -29.82 -7.21 3.80
CA GLU A 679 -30.23 -7.24 2.40
C GLU A 679 -29.16 -7.87 1.50
N GLU A 680 -27.87 -7.61 1.68
CA GLU A 680 -26.83 -8.30 0.87
C GLU A 680 -26.63 -9.78 1.25
N HIS A 681 -26.96 -10.11 2.49
CA HIS A 681 -26.81 -11.40 3.13
C HIS A 681 -28.01 -12.28 2.86
N TYR A 682 -29.21 -11.70 2.75
CA TYR A 682 -30.48 -12.41 2.64
C TYR A 682 -31.33 -12.06 1.42
N ILE A 683 -31.07 -10.94 0.72
CA ILE A 683 -31.69 -10.60 -0.57
C ILE A 683 -30.66 -10.72 -1.71
N GLN A 684 -31.04 -11.33 -2.83
CA GLN A 684 -30.16 -11.42 -4.00
C GLN A 684 -29.98 -10.05 -4.64
N GLN A 685 -28.76 -9.64 -4.97
CA GLN A 685 -28.48 -8.31 -5.52
C GLN A 685 -29.18 -8.06 -6.86
N GLU A 686 -29.33 -9.11 -7.65
CA GLU A 686 -30.08 -9.12 -8.91
C GLU A 686 -31.54 -8.69 -8.70
N PHE A 687 -32.10 -8.92 -7.51
CA PHE A 687 -33.47 -8.55 -7.16
C PHE A 687 -33.72 -7.04 -7.29
N PHE A 688 -32.77 -6.22 -6.85
CA PHE A 688 -32.92 -4.77 -6.82
C PHE A 688 -33.03 -4.16 -8.21
N ASN A 689 -32.55 -4.87 -9.24
CA ASN A 689 -32.78 -4.44 -10.62
C ASN A 689 -34.29 -4.36 -10.90
N PHE A 690 -35.08 -5.36 -10.50
CA PHE A 690 -36.55 -5.41 -10.69
C PHE A 690 -37.32 -4.24 -10.04
N LEU A 691 -36.71 -3.54 -9.08
CA LEU A 691 -37.30 -2.39 -8.42
C LEU A 691 -37.11 -1.07 -9.21
N LYS A 692 -36.16 -0.99 -10.14
CA LYS A 692 -35.89 0.21 -10.97
C LYS A 692 -37.06 0.54 -11.92
N THR A 693 -37.23 1.82 -12.25
CA THR A 693 -38.39 2.35 -13.02
C THR A 693 -38.43 1.95 -14.50
N GLU A 694 -37.36 1.39 -15.06
CA GLU A 694 -37.20 1.17 -16.52
C GLU A 694 -37.44 -0.27 -16.97
N ILE A 695 -37.84 -1.17 -16.07
CA ILE A 695 -38.02 -2.59 -16.38
C ILE A 695 -39.39 -2.87 -17.02
N THR A 696 -39.36 -3.69 -18.06
CA THR A 696 -40.52 -4.14 -18.82
C THR A 696 -40.80 -5.63 -18.55
N MET A 697 -41.99 -6.12 -18.92
CA MET A 697 -42.36 -7.54 -18.78
C MET A 697 -41.40 -8.51 -19.49
N ALA A 698 -40.52 -8.04 -20.37
CA ALA A 698 -39.54 -8.85 -21.09
C ALA A 698 -38.29 -9.17 -20.26
N ASP A 699 -38.08 -8.47 -19.14
CA ASP A 699 -36.85 -8.58 -18.33
C ASP A 699 -37.00 -9.53 -17.13
N VAL A 700 -38.22 -10.03 -16.88
CA VAL A 700 -38.52 -11.00 -15.81
C VAL A 700 -38.75 -12.36 -16.46
N GLU A 701 -38.01 -13.38 -16.00
CA GLU A 701 -38.18 -14.73 -16.51
C GLU A 701 -39.61 -15.20 -16.23
N GLN A 702 -40.27 -15.70 -17.26
CA GLN A 702 -41.64 -16.21 -17.19
C GLN A 702 -41.63 -17.69 -17.60
N PRO A 703 -41.40 -18.62 -16.65
CA PRO A 703 -41.31 -20.05 -16.96
C PRO A 703 -42.60 -20.61 -17.56
N CYS A 704 -43.74 -20.00 -17.25
CA CYS A 704 -45.02 -20.26 -17.91
C CYS A 704 -45.95 -19.03 -17.77
N PRO A 705 -47.02 -18.92 -18.59
CA PRO A 705 -47.88 -17.73 -18.59
C PRO A 705 -48.39 -17.38 -17.18
N ASP A 706 -48.27 -16.10 -16.83
CA ASP A 706 -48.62 -15.52 -15.52
C ASP A 706 -47.84 -16.04 -14.30
N VAL A 707 -46.76 -16.80 -14.51
CA VAL A 707 -45.82 -17.25 -13.47
C VAL A 707 -44.46 -16.60 -13.70
N PHE A 708 -43.97 -15.89 -12.69
CA PHE A 708 -42.74 -15.13 -12.79
C PHE A 708 -41.68 -15.70 -11.87
N TRP A 709 -40.49 -15.88 -12.42
CA TRP A 709 -39.31 -16.29 -11.67
C TRP A 709 -38.38 -15.10 -11.55
N PHE A 710 -37.98 -14.79 -10.31
CA PHE A 710 -36.95 -13.80 -10.05
C PHE A 710 -36.17 -14.16 -8.79
N PRO A 711 -34.86 -13.89 -8.79
CA PRO A 711 -34.02 -14.08 -7.61
C PRO A 711 -34.42 -13.12 -6.50
N LEU A 712 -34.88 -13.62 -5.34
CA LEU A 712 -35.26 -12.78 -4.19
C LEU A 712 -34.37 -13.01 -2.97
N LEU A 713 -34.30 -14.24 -2.44
CA LEU A 713 -33.61 -14.54 -1.18
C LEU A 713 -32.26 -15.23 -1.43
N THR A 714 -31.22 -14.92 -0.66
CA THR A 714 -29.93 -15.61 -0.76
C THR A 714 -29.99 -17.02 -0.16
N GLU A 715 -28.97 -17.82 -0.46
CA GLU A 715 -28.77 -19.13 0.17
C GLU A 715 -28.70 -19.05 1.70
N THR A 716 -28.07 -18.01 2.24
CA THR A 716 -27.88 -17.91 3.70
C THR A 716 -29.20 -17.69 4.43
N PHE A 717 -30.12 -16.93 3.84
CA PHE A 717 -31.46 -16.74 4.40
C PHE A 717 -32.18 -18.07 4.48
N CYS A 718 -32.14 -18.79 3.37
CA CYS A 718 -32.82 -20.06 3.26
C CYS A 718 -32.27 -21.08 4.24
N LYS A 719 -30.95 -21.16 4.43
CA LYS A 719 -30.30 -22.07 5.40
C LYS A 719 -30.70 -21.79 6.84
N GLN A 720 -30.68 -20.53 7.25
CA GLN A 720 -31.04 -20.17 8.63
C GLN A 720 -32.54 -20.34 8.88
N LEU A 721 -33.39 -20.06 7.88
CA LEU A 721 -34.81 -20.36 7.96
C LEU A 721 -35.05 -21.88 8.12
N ILE A 722 -34.32 -22.73 7.38
CA ILE A 722 -34.39 -24.19 7.56
C ILE A 722 -33.95 -24.59 8.97
N GLU A 723 -32.84 -24.04 9.47
CA GLU A 723 -32.32 -24.34 10.81
C GLU A 723 -33.33 -23.96 11.89
N GLU A 724 -33.97 -22.80 11.79
CA GLU A 724 -35.00 -22.36 12.74
C GLU A 724 -36.21 -23.30 12.75
N MET A 725 -36.64 -23.76 11.57
CA MET A 725 -37.76 -24.73 11.44
C MET A 725 -37.38 -26.11 12.00
N GLU A 726 -36.17 -26.58 11.75
CA GLU A 726 -35.66 -27.84 12.31
C GLU A 726 -35.45 -27.75 13.83
N ASN A 727 -35.02 -26.59 14.36
CA ASN A 727 -34.87 -26.33 15.79
C ASN A 727 -36.21 -26.25 16.52
N PHE A 728 -37.22 -25.62 15.93
CA PHE A 728 -38.59 -25.64 16.44
C PHE A 728 -39.10 -27.09 16.52
N GLY A 729 -38.79 -27.91 15.51
CA GLY A 729 -38.86 -29.38 15.56
C GLY A 729 -40.27 -29.99 15.57
N GLU A 730 -41.31 -29.22 15.87
CA GLU A 730 -42.70 -29.64 15.81
C GLU A 730 -43.24 -29.57 14.37
N TRP A 731 -42.79 -30.45 13.49
CA TRP A 731 -43.35 -30.57 12.13
C TRP A 731 -44.75 -31.22 12.15
N SER A 732 -45.65 -30.78 11.28
CA SER A 732 -46.93 -31.46 11.09
C SER A 732 -46.72 -32.92 10.66
N ASN A 733 -47.73 -33.76 10.86
CA ASN A 733 -47.68 -35.14 10.39
C ASN A 733 -48.05 -35.31 8.91
N GLY A 734 -48.45 -34.24 8.21
CA GLY A 734 -48.92 -34.32 6.83
C GLY A 734 -50.28 -35.02 6.71
N ASP A 735 -51.13 -34.88 7.74
CA ASP A 735 -52.50 -35.41 7.79
C ASP A 735 -53.54 -34.29 7.69
N ASN A 736 -54.75 -34.59 7.18
CA ASN A 736 -55.84 -33.60 7.05
C ASN A 736 -56.31 -32.99 8.38
N HIS A 737 -55.85 -33.47 9.53
CA HIS A 737 -56.28 -32.99 10.84
C HIS A 737 -55.06 -32.51 11.64
N ASP A 738 -54.88 -31.20 11.70
CA ASP A 738 -53.81 -30.56 12.46
C ASP A 738 -54.38 -29.74 13.63
N PRO A 739 -54.27 -30.22 14.89
CA PRO A 739 -54.80 -29.53 16.06
C PRO A 739 -54.08 -28.21 16.37
N ARG A 740 -52.96 -27.91 15.71
CA ARG A 740 -52.19 -26.66 15.87
C ARG A 740 -52.81 -25.50 15.09
N LEU A 741 -53.78 -25.78 14.21
CA LEU A 741 -54.49 -24.78 13.40
C LEU A 741 -55.87 -24.42 13.94
N GLU A 742 -56.25 -23.16 13.77
CA GLU A 742 -57.57 -22.65 14.15
C GLU A 742 -58.66 -23.25 13.22
N GLY A 743 -59.34 -24.29 13.70
CA GLY A 743 -60.34 -25.05 12.93
C GLY A 743 -59.93 -26.51 12.61
N GLY A 744 -58.66 -26.86 12.83
CA GLY A 744 -58.19 -28.24 12.91
C GLY A 744 -58.18 -29.08 11.63
N TYR A 745 -58.41 -28.51 10.43
CA TYR A 745 -58.53 -29.29 9.21
C TYR A 745 -57.82 -28.65 8.01
N GLU A 746 -56.94 -29.41 7.35
CA GLU A 746 -56.23 -29.04 6.13
C GLU A 746 -56.79 -29.79 4.92
N ASN A 747 -57.11 -29.08 3.84
CA ASN A 747 -57.63 -29.70 2.61
C ASN A 747 -56.55 -30.43 1.80
N VAL A 748 -55.30 -29.96 1.92
CA VAL A 748 -54.12 -30.50 1.25
C VAL A 748 -53.03 -30.58 2.31
N PRO A 749 -52.82 -31.75 2.92
CA PRO A 749 -52.01 -31.81 4.12
C PRO A 749 -50.52 -31.87 3.76
N THR A 750 -49.76 -30.95 4.33
CA THR A 750 -48.32 -30.80 4.13
C THR A 750 -47.59 -31.02 5.44
N ARG A 751 -46.41 -31.65 5.43
CA ARG A 751 -45.51 -31.65 6.58
C ARG A 751 -44.89 -30.27 6.71
N ASP A 752 -45.47 -29.47 7.59
CA ASP A 752 -45.15 -28.05 7.66
C ASP A 752 -45.05 -27.48 9.08
N ILE A 753 -44.51 -26.26 9.12
CA ILE A 753 -44.51 -25.35 10.25
C ILE A 753 -44.97 -23.98 9.73
N HIS A 754 -46.01 -23.42 10.35
CA HIS A 754 -46.48 -22.07 10.04
C HIS A 754 -45.57 -21.01 10.65
N MET A 755 -45.34 -19.92 9.91
CA MET A 755 -44.49 -18.80 10.36
C MET A 755 -44.96 -18.15 11.67
N ARG A 756 -46.26 -18.23 12.00
CA ARG A 756 -46.79 -17.76 13.29
C ARG A 756 -46.35 -18.63 14.47
N GLN A 757 -46.08 -19.91 14.25
CA GLN A 757 -45.66 -20.84 15.32
C GLN A 757 -44.23 -20.56 15.80
N VAL A 758 -43.44 -19.85 14.99
CA VAL A 758 -42.06 -19.45 15.28
C VAL A 758 -41.91 -17.91 15.41
N ASP A 759 -43.00 -17.16 15.61
CA ASP A 759 -43.00 -15.69 15.75
C ASP A 759 -42.41 -14.91 14.55
N TRP A 760 -42.35 -15.51 13.36
CA TRP A 760 -41.84 -14.88 12.14
C TRP A 760 -42.90 -14.19 11.27
N GLU A 761 -44.19 -14.25 11.67
CA GLU A 761 -45.28 -13.73 10.84
C GLU A 761 -45.14 -12.23 10.54
N GLU A 762 -44.78 -11.39 11.52
CA GLU A 762 -44.61 -9.94 11.31
C GLU A 762 -43.41 -9.62 10.41
N HIS A 763 -42.30 -10.34 10.57
CA HIS A 763 -41.11 -10.24 9.72
C HIS A 763 -41.45 -10.58 8.27
N TRP A 764 -42.23 -11.64 8.05
CA TRP A 764 -42.67 -12.03 6.72
C TRP A 764 -43.63 -11.02 6.08
N GLN A 765 -44.54 -10.40 6.85
CA GLN A 765 -45.37 -9.31 6.33
C GLN A 765 -44.52 -8.09 5.89
N HIS A 766 -43.42 -7.81 6.59
CA HIS A 766 -42.48 -6.77 6.18
C HIS A 766 -41.85 -7.10 4.82
N VAL A 767 -41.37 -8.34 4.61
CA VAL A 767 -40.80 -8.81 3.35
C VAL A 767 -41.82 -8.68 2.19
N LEU A 768 -43.05 -9.13 2.40
CA LEU A 768 -44.14 -9.00 1.43
C LEU A 768 -44.42 -7.52 1.07
N GLY A 769 -44.48 -6.65 2.09
CA GLY A 769 -44.77 -5.23 1.90
C GLY A 769 -43.64 -4.45 1.23
N LYS A 770 -42.38 -4.76 1.54
CA LYS A 770 -41.21 -4.02 1.05
C LYS A 770 -40.74 -4.51 -0.33
N TYR A 771 -40.66 -5.82 -0.55
CA TYR A 771 -40.05 -6.39 -1.76
C TYR A 771 -41.06 -6.93 -2.77
N ILE A 772 -42.15 -7.57 -2.31
CA ILE A 772 -43.14 -8.16 -3.24
C ILE A 772 -44.14 -7.14 -3.77
N TYR A 773 -44.61 -6.21 -2.92
CA TYR A 773 -45.63 -5.23 -3.33
C TYR A 773 -45.23 -4.35 -4.54
N PRO A 774 -43.99 -3.81 -4.64
CA PRO A 774 -43.60 -3.03 -5.82
C PRO A 774 -43.61 -3.85 -7.11
N ILE A 775 -43.22 -5.13 -7.03
CA ILE A 775 -43.17 -6.03 -8.19
C ILE A 775 -44.57 -6.48 -8.60
N GLN A 776 -45.43 -6.83 -7.63
CA GLN A 776 -46.82 -7.17 -7.87
C GLN A 776 -47.52 -6.09 -8.71
N LYS A 777 -47.32 -4.81 -8.36
CA LYS A 777 -47.89 -3.67 -9.09
C LYS A 777 -47.40 -3.55 -10.53
N LYS A 778 -46.15 -3.94 -10.79
CA LYS A 778 -45.57 -3.91 -12.14
C LYS A 778 -46.03 -5.10 -12.98
N LEU A 779 -46.07 -6.30 -12.39
CA LEU A 779 -46.41 -7.54 -13.09
C LEU A 779 -47.92 -7.68 -13.37
N TYR A 780 -48.77 -7.17 -12.47
CA TYR A 780 -50.22 -7.28 -12.57
C TYR A 780 -50.89 -5.89 -12.58
N GLU A 781 -50.89 -5.27 -13.76
CA GLU A 781 -51.49 -3.94 -13.98
C GLU A 781 -52.97 -3.93 -13.57
N GLY A 782 -53.34 -3.05 -12.62
CA GLY A 782 -54.69 -2.94 -12.05
C GLY A 782 -54.91 -3.66 -10.71
N TYR A 783 -53.90 -4.37 -10.18
CA TYR A 783 -53.96 -5.02 -8.86
C TYR A 783 -53.25 -4.18 -7.77
N GLU A 784 -54.02 -3.32 -7.11
CA GLU A 784 -53.52 -2.26 -6.20
C GLU A 784 -53.48 -2.65 -4.71
N ASP A 785 -54.02 -3.81 -4.35
CA ASP A 785 -54.09 -4.25 -2.96
C ASP A 785 -52.69 -4.60 -2.41
N ARG A 786 -52.40 -4.18 -1.18
CA ARG A 786 -51.16 -4.57 -0.51
C ARG A 786 -51.16 -6.08 -0.23
N PRO A 787 -50.06 -6.81 -0.53
CA PRO A 787 -49.93 -8.23 -0.23
C PRO A 787 -50.15 -8.47 1.26
N ARG A 788 -50.99 -9.46 1.58
CA ARG A 788 -51.19 -9.96 2.94
C ARG A 788 -51.39 -11.44 2.86
N ALA A 789 -50.62 -12.19 3.65
CA ALA A 789 -50.76 -13.63 3.73
C ALA A 789 -51.13 -14.05 5.16
N ARG A 790 -52.23 -14.80 5.30
CA ARG A 790 -52.74 -15.31 6.59
C ARG A 790 -52.26 -16.73 6.90
N MET A 791 -51.75 -17.44 5.91
CA MET A 791 -51.24 -18.81 5.98
C MET A 791 -49.92 -18.85 5.20
N ASN A 792 -48.80 -18.60 5.88
CA ASN A 792 -47.45 -18.80 5.35
C ASN A 792 -46.78 -19.88 6.19
N PHE A 793 -46.14 -20.83 5.54
CA PHE A 793 -45.59 -22.02 6.17
C PHE A 793 -44.40 -22.55 5.37
N VAL A 794 -43.47 -23.20 6.06
CA VAL A 794 -42.37 -23.94 5.43
C VAL A 794 -42.78 -25.40 5.35
N VAL A 795 -42.66 -25.99 4.17
CA VAL A 795 -42.96 -27.41 3.93
C VAL A 795 -41.65 -28.19 3.81
N ARG A 796 -41.57 -29.36 4.43
CA ARG A 796 -40.40 -30.25 4.33
C ARG A 796 -40.75 -31.51 3.55
N TYR A 797 -39.95 -31.76 2.52
CA TYR A 797 -40.00 -33.00 1.75
C TYR A 797 -38.81 -33.89 2.12
N ARG A 798 -39.09 -35.09 2.62
CA ARG A 798 -38.08 -36.15 2.87
C ARG A 798 -38.52 -37.44 2.18
N PRO A 799 -37.61 -38.17 1.51
CA PRO A 799 -37.94 -39.42 0.80
C PRO A 799 -38.72 -40.43 1.66
N GLU A 800 -38.37 -40.52 2.94
CA GLU A 800 -38.93 -41.45 3.91
C GLU A 800 -40.17 -40.93 4.67
N GLU A 801 -40.55 -39.66 4.51
CA GLU A 801 -41.67 -39.04 5.24
C GLU A 801 -42.78 -38.60 4.29
N GLN A 802 -42.55 -37.52 3.54
CA GLN A 802 -43.45 -36.99 2.52
C GLN A 802 -42.57 -36.54 1.35
N PRO A 803 -42.36 -37.39 0.32
CA PRO A 803 -41.43 -37.09 -0.77
C PRO A 803 -41.96 -36.04 -1.73
N SER A 804 -43.28 -35.85 -1.79
CA SER A 804 -43.95 -34.92 -2.70
C SER A 804 -45.37 -34.61 -2.23
N LEU A 805 -45.95 -33.56 -2.82
CA LEU A 805 -47.35 -33.18 -2.63
C LEU A 805 -48.17 -33.56 -3.86
N ARG A 806 -49.43 -33.95 -3.66
CA ARG A 806 -50.36 -34.20 -4.77
C ARG A 806 -50.73 -32.89 -5.48
N PRO A 807 -51.10 -32.91 -6.77
CA PRO A 807 -51.65 -31.74 -7.45
C PRO A 807 -52.84 -31.13 -6.69
N HIS A 808 -52.85 -29.81 -6.57
CA HIS A 808 -53.87 -29.05 -5.83
C HIS A 808 -53.97 -27.61 -6.34
N HIS A 809 -54.95 -26.87 -5.83
CA HIS A 809 -55.05 -25.42 -6.01
C HIS A 809 -54.87 -24.74 -4.66
N ASP A 810 -54.09 -23.65 -4.66
CA ASP A 810 -53.90 -22.83 -3.47
C ASP A 810 -55.12 -21.95 -3.20
N ALA A 811 -55.38 -21.68 -1.92
CA ALA A 811 -56.41 -20.75 -1.48
C ALA A 811 -55.88 -19.30 -1.45
N SER A 812 -55.32 -18.84 -2.56
CA SER A 812 -54.65 -17.53 -2.69
C SER A 812 -55.10 -16.80 -3.97
N SER A 813 -54.92 -15.47 -4.00
CA SER A 813 -55.11 -14.69 -5.24
C SER A 813 -53.93 -14.85 -6.20
N TYR A 814 -52.74 -15.05 -5.63
CA TYR A 814 -51.51 -15.51 -6.28
C TYR A 814 -50.65 -16.18 -5.20
N THR A 815 -49.79 -17.12 -5.60
CA THR A 815 -48.91 -17.86 -4.68
C THR A 815 -47.46 -17.44 -4.89
N LEU A 816 -46.72 -17.30 -3.79
CA LEU A 816 -45.27 -17.12 -3.80
C LEU A 816 -44.61 -18.41 -3.32
N ASN A 817 -43.91 -19.10 -4.22
CA ASN A 817 -43.13 -20.30 -3.91
C ASN A 817 -41.65 -19.94 -3.79
N ILE A 818 -41.02 -20.36 -2.69
CA ILE A 818 -39.62 -20.05 -2.39
C ILE A 818 -38.88 -21.35 -2.15
N GLY A 819 -37.90 -21.64 -3.01
CA GLY A 819 -36.99 -22.76 -2.81
C GLY A 819 -35.97 -22.44 -1.72
N LEU A 820 -35.93 -23.25 -0.65
CA LEU A 820 -35.01 -23.03 0.47
C LEU A 820 -33.71 -23.86 0.38
N ASN A 821 -33.66 -24.92 -0.41
CA ASN A 821 -32.49 -25.81 -0.50
C ASN A 821 -31.85 -25.71 -1.90
N GLN A 822 -30.52 -25.87 -1.98
CA GLN A 822 -29.82 -25.92 -3.26
C GLN A 822 -29.64 -27.36 -3.79
N PRO A 823 -30.00 -27.62 -5.05
CA PRO A 823 -29.66 -28.87 -5.73
C PRO A 823 -28.14 -29.09 -5.76
N GLY A 824 -27.67 -30.31 -5.49
CA GLY A 824 -26.23 -30.65 -5.51
C GLY A 824 -25.49 -30.41 -4.20
N LYS A 825 -25.99 -29.50 -3.34
CA LYS A 825 -25.32 -29.05 -2.12
C LYS A 825 -26.01 -29.51 -0.83
N ASP A 826 -27.27 -29.10 -0.62
CA ASP A 826 -28.03 -29.44 0.60
C ASP A 826 -28.78 -30.76 0.45
N TYR A 827 -29.03 -31.14 -0.78
CA TYR A 827 -29.39 -32.49 -1.18
C TYR A 827 -28.53 -32.84 -2.38
N GLN A 828 -27.84 -33.97 -2.32
CA GLN A 828 -26.96 -34.37 -3.41
C GLN A 828 -27.78 -34.69 -4.66
N ARG A 829 -27.36 -34.05 -5.75
CA ARG A 829 -27.02 -34.81 -6.95
C ARG A 829 -25.57 -35.27 -6.78
N THR A 830 -25.33 -36.56 -6.94
CA THR A 830 -24.15 -37.32 -6.47
C THR A 830 -22.82 -36.89 -7.12
N ALA A 831 -21.84 -36.31 -6.38
CA ALA A 831 -20.49 -35.93 -6.89
C ALA A 831 -19.33 -36.80 -6.33
N LYS A 832 -19.05 -37.93 -6.98
CA LYS A 832 -18.06 -38.96 -6.55
C LYS A 832 -16.93 -39.21 -7.58
N ASN A 833 -16.84 -38.42 -8.66
CA ASN A 833 -16.32 -38.92 -9.94
C ASN A 833 -14.85 -38.57 -10.29
N GLN A 834 -14.22 -37.54 -9.71
CA GLN A 834 -12.86 -37.14 -10.17
C GLN A 834 -11.72 -38.03 -9.64
N LEU A 835 -11.81 -38.52 -8.39
CA LEU A 835 -10.83 -39.44 -7.79
C LEU A 835 -10.69 -40.75 -8.60
N SER A 836 -11.79 -41.27 -9.15
CA SER A 836 -11.75 -42.51 -9.94
C SER A 836 -10.92 -42.41 -11.22
N PHE A 837 -10.76 -41.21 -11.81
CA PHE A 837 -9.90 -41.04 -12.98
C PHE A 837 -8.41 -41.05 -12.62
N ILE A 838 -8.05 -40.52 -11.46
CA ILE A 838 -6.67 -40.56 -10.92
C ILE A 838 -6.28 -42.01 -10.62
N GLU A 839 -7.15 -42.76 -9.97
CA GLU A 839 -6.96 -44.19 -9.69
C GLU A 839 -6.83 -44.98 -10.99
N HIS A 840 -7.72 -44.76 -11.95
CA HIS A 840 -7.68 -45.42 -13.25
C HIS A 840 -6.38 -45.15 -14.02
N PHE A 841 -5.87 -43.90 -14.00
CA PHE A 841 -4.59 -43.56 -14.63
C PHE A 841 -3.42 -44.31 -13.96
N ASN A 842 -3.39 -44.34 -12.63
CA ASN A 842 -2.36 -45.02 -11.87
C ASN A 842 -2.36 -46.54 -12.14
N ASP A 843 -3.55 -47.15 -12.20
CA ASP A 843 -3.71 -48.58 -12.49
C ASP A 843 -3.34 -48.91 -13.94
N THR A 844 -3.75 -48.08 -14.89
CA THR A 844 -3.61 -48.37 -16.32
C THR A 844 -2.21 -48.06 -16.82
N PHE A 845 -1.66 -46.90 -16.47
CA PHE A 845 -0.41 -46.39 -17.03
C PHE A 845 0.71 -46.28 -16.01
N GLY A 846 0.43 -46.37 -14.70
CA GLY A 846 1.42 -46.08 -13.67
C GLY A 846 2.67 -46.96 -13.73
N HIS A 847 2.54 -48.19 -14.23
CA HIS A 847 3.65 -49.11 -14.44
C HIS A 847 4.63 -48.69 -15.55
N GLU A 848 4.25 -47.76 -16.44
CA GLU A 848 5.11 -47.21 -17.49
C GLU A 848 5.98 -46.04 -17.00
N TYR A 849 5.65 -45.47 -15.82
CA TYR A 849 6.38 -44.35 -15.22
C TYR A 849 7.38 -44.84 -14.16
N LEU A 850 8.52 -44.15 -14.03
CA LEU A 850 9.53 -44.48 -13.00
C LEU A 850 8.98 -44.38 -11.57
N SER A 851 8.07 -43.43 -11.34
CA SER A 851 7.34 -43.26 -10.08
C SER A 851 6.17 -42.30 -10.29
N ILE A 852 5.08 -42.48 -9.54
CA ILE A 852 3.97 -41.53 -9.46
C ILE A 852 3.84 -41.08 -8.01
N ASN A 853 3.84 -39.76 -7.80
CA ASN A 853 3.68 -39.14 -6.49
C ASN A 853 2.60 -38.06 -6.57
N TRP A 854 1.46 -38.31 -5.95
CA TRP A 854 0.41 -37.32 -5.77
C TRP A 854 0.74 -36.46 -4.55
N LEU A 855 0.63 -35.13 -4.69
CA LEU A 855 0.87 -34.18 -3.60
C LEU A 855 -0.39 -34.01 -2.75
N ASP A 856 -0.22 -33.48 -1.54
CA ASP A 856 -1.31 -33.24 -0.57
C ASP A 856 -2.36 -32.25 -1.10
N GLU A 857 -3.64 -32.52 -0.85
CA GLU A 857 -4.80 -31.75 -1.34
C GLU A 857 -4.87 -30.34 -0.73
N GLU A 858 -4.24 -30.12 0.43
CA GLU A 858 -4.25 -28.82 1.12
C GLU A 858 -3.13 -27.86 0.66
N LEU A 859 -2.27 -28.27 -0.30
CA LEU A 859 -1.18 -27.41 -0.78
C LEU A 859 -1.67 -26.33 -1.74
N SER A 860 -1.28 -25.08 -1.45
CA SER A 860 -1.37 -23.99 -2.44
C SER A 860 -0.61 -24.33 -3.73
N GLU A 861 -1.06 -23.78 -4.86
CA GLU A 861 -0.43 -24.01 -6.16
C GLU A 861 1.06 -23.59 -6.18
N GLU A 862 1.43 -22.48 -5.54
CA GLU A 862 2.83 -22.06 -5.40
C GLU A 862 3.65 -23.14 -4.68
N ALA A 863 3.15 -23.66 -3.56
CA ALA A 863 3.83 -24.70 -2.81
C ALA A 863 3.95 -26.01 -3.61
N ALA A 864 2.91 -26.38 -4.36
CA ALA A 864 2.91 -27.56 -5.23
C ALA A 864 3.97 -27.44 -6.34
N ARG A 865 3.99 -26.32 -7.10
CA ARG A 865 4.98 -26.09 -8.17
C ARG A 865 6.42 -26.06 -7.62
N LYS A 866 6.65 -25.41 -6.47
CA LYS A 866 7.95 -25.41 -5.79
C LYS A 866 8.38 -26.81 -5.35
N ARG A 867 7.46 -27.63 -4.85
CA ARG A 867 7.75 -29.01 -4.43
C ARG A 867 8.16 -29.89 -5.61
N VAL A 868 7.53 -29.73 -6.77
CA VAL A 868 7.91 -30.42 -8.02
C VAL A 868 9.32 -29.99 -8.47
N PHE A 869 9.62 -28.69 -8.44
CA PHE A 869 10.94 -28.17 -8.76
C PHE A 869 12.03 -28.67 -7.79
N ALA A 870 11.77 -28.62 -6.49
CA ALA A 870 12.65 -29.15 -5.46
C ALA A 870 12.91 -30.65 -5.66
N HIS A 871 11.88 -31.42 -6.02
CA HIS A 871 12.02 -32.84 -6.29
C HIS A 871 13.01 -33.11 -7.43
N CYS A 872 12.89 -32.41 -8.57
CA CYS A 872 13.89 -32.54 -9.64
C CYS A 872 15.30 -32.17 -9.17
N LEU A 873 15.46 -31.12 -8.35
CA LEU A 873 16.76 -30.76 -7.79
C LEU A 873 17.33 -31.81 -6.82
N SER A 874 16.47 -32.60 -6.17
CA SER A 874 16.87 -33.70 -5.28
C SER A 874 17.28 -34.97 -6.03
N VAL A 875 16.72 -35.21 -7.23
CA VAL A 875 17.06 -36.36 -8.07
C VAL A 875 18.27 -36.02 -8.93
N GLU A 876 19.40 -36.71 -8.77
CA GLU A 876 20.67 -36.38 -9.44
C GLU A 876 20.58 -36.43 -10.98
N ASP A 877 19.84 -37.40 -11.50
CA ASP A 877 19.70 -37.63 -12.94
C ASP A 877 18.64 -36.74 -13.62
N CYS A 878 17.80 -36.01 -12.87
CA CYS A 878 16.77 -35.15 -13.45
C CYS A 878 17.40 -33.97 -14.21
N LYS A 879 17.21 -33.88 -15.54
CA LYS A 879 17.79 -32.80 -16.37
C LYS A 879 16.79 -31.68 -16.71
N HIS A 880 15.50 -31.99 -16.76
CA HIS A 880 14.42 -31.07 -17.08
C HIS A 880 13.19 -31.41 -16.26
N VAL A 881 12.33 -30.42 -16.03
CA VAL A 881 10.97 -30.61 -15.52
C VAL A 881 10.01 -30.22 -16.64
N PHE A 882 9.07 -31.10 -16.98
CA PHE A 882 7.99 -30.77 -17.90
C PHE A 882 6.73 -30.47 -17.09
N VAL A 883 6.31 -29.21 -17.09
CA VAL A 883 5.09 -28.75 -16.42
C VAL A 883 3.96 -28.81 -17.43
N VAL A 884 2.84 -29.44 -17.06
CA VAL A 884 1.64 -29.58 -17.90
C VAL A 884 0.41 -29.43 -17.00
N ASP A 885 -0.36 -28.37 -17.24
CA ASP A 885 -1.65 -28.13 -16.59
C ASP A 885 -2.74 -28.97 -17.29
N SER A 886 -3.82 -29.35 -16.58
CA SER A 886 -4.86 -30.27 -17.08
C SER A 886 -5.64 -29.76 -18.31
N ILE A 887 -5.64 -28.44 -18.55
CA ILE A 887 -6.27 -27.82 -19.72
C ILE A 887 -5.44 -28.00 -21.01
N ALA A 888 -4.18 -28.43 -20.92
CA ALA A 888 -3.30 -28.63 -22.06
C ALA A 888 -3.47 -30.04 -22.67
N GLN A 889 -4.06 -30.11 -23.86
CA GLN A 889 -4.30 -31.36 -24.58
C GLN A 889 -3.18 -31.61 -25.60
N LEU A 890 -2.25 -32.50 -25.25
CA LEU A 890 -1.09 -32.84 -26.09
C LEU A 890 -1.45 -33.97 -27.06
N THR A 891 -1.87 -33.62 -28.28
CA THR A 891 -2.22 -34.60 -29.32
C THR A 891 -0.99 -35.20 -30.01
N ASN A 892 0.17 -34.53 -29.93
CA ASN A 892 1.41 -35.03 -30.48
C ASN A 892 2.20 -35.85 -29.44
N PRO A 893 2.28 -37.19 -29.58
CA PRO A 893 2.97 -38.03 -28.60
C PRO A 893 4.49 -37.81 -28.55
N LYS A 894 5.06 -37.09 -29.53
CA LYS A 894 6.49 -36.76 -29.59
C LYS A 894 6.81 -35.37 -29.02
N THR A 895 5.85 -34.72 -28.36
CA THR A 895 6.03 -33.37 -27.79
C THR A 895 7.24 -33.29 -26.88
N LEU A 896 7.34 -34.17 -25.87
CA LEU A 896 8.46 -34.15 -24.92
C LEU A 896 9.80 -34.44 -25.60
N ASP A 897 9.85 -35.44 -26.48
CA ASP A 897 11.05 -35.76 -27.28
C ASP A 897 11.53 -34.55 -28.10
N HIS A 898 10.60 -33.80 -28.68
CA HIS A 898 10.90 -32.62 -29.48
C HIS A 898 11.43 -31.49 -28.61
N LEU A 899 10.73 -31.13 -27.53
CA LEU A 899 11.13 -30.04 -26.63
C LEU A 899 12.51 -30.30 -25.98
N VAL A 900 12.80 -31.55 -25.61
CA VAL A 900 14.12 -31.94 -25.07
C VAL A 900 15.22 -31.74 -26.13
N LYS A 901 14.97 -32.10 -27.40
CA LYS A 901 15.93 -31.89 -28.50
C LYS A 901 16.24 -30.42 -28.74
N MET A 902 15.29 -29.52 -28.46
CA MET A 902 15.50 -28.09 -28.67
C MET A 902 16.50 -27.48 -27.68
N ASN A 903 16.77 -28.12 -26.54
CA ASN A 903 17.80 -27.72 -25.58
C ASN A 903 17.75 -26.21 -25.23
N ARG A 904 16.66 -25.79 -24.58
CA ARG A 904 16.41 -24.40 -24.16
C ARG A 904 16.24 -24.30 -22.64
N SER A 905 16.40 -23.09 -22.11
CA SER A 905 16.21 -22.80 -20.68
C SER A 905 14.79 -23.08 -20.20
N ILE A 906 13.80 -22.49 -20.87
CA ILE A 906 12.37 -22.74 -20.73
C ILE A 906 11.78 -22.74 -22.15
N ILE A 907 11.06 -23.79 -22.54
CA ILE A 907 10.41 -23.88 -23.85
C ILE A 907 9.00 -24.48 -23.75
N ALA A 908 8.02 -23.77 -24.29
CA ALA A 908 6.63 -24.19 -24.37
C ALA A 908 6.30 -24.69 -25.79
N PRO A 909 5.56 -25.79 -25.94
CA PRO A 909 4.89 -26.09 -27.20
C PRO A 909 3.78 -25.06 -27.41
N LEU A 910 3.62 -24.53 -28.63
CA LEU A 910 2.50 -23.65 -28.93
C LEU A 910 1.18 -24.42 -28.79
N LEU A 911 0.30 -23.96 -27.89
CA LEU A 911 -1.05 -24.47 -27.70
C LEU A 911 -2.04 -23.30 -27.80
N THR A 912 -3.08 -23.46 -28.61
CA THR A 912 -4.15 -22.46 -28.79
C THR A 912 -5.50 -23.06 -28.40
N ARG A 913 -6.43 -22.22 -27.92
CA ARG A 913 -7.84 -22.64 -27.79
C ARG A 913 -8.41 -22.82 -29.21
N ARG A 914 -9.02 -23.96 -29.49
CA ARG A 914 -9.47 -24.30 -30.85
C ARG A 914 -10.42 -23.22 -31.40
N GLY A 915 -10.09 -22.66 -32.56
CA GLY A 915 -10.88 -21.60 -33.22
C GLY A 915 -10.81 -20.21 -32.56
N LYS A 916 -9.87 -19.98 -31.62
CA LYS A 916 -9.68 -18.71 -30.92
C LYS A 916 -8.21 -18.26 -30.98
N ALA A 917 -7.96 -16.98 -30.71
CA ALA A 917 -6.60 -16.44 -30.65
C ALA A 917 -5.90 -16.62 -29.30
N TRP A 918 -6.62 -17.09 -28.27
CA TRP A 918 -6.07 -17.35 -26.94
C TRP A 918 -5.06 -18.50 -27.00
N SER A 919 -3.86 -18.28 -26.46
CA SER A 919 -2.76 -19.25 -26.46
C SER A 919 -2.02 -19.28 -25.13
N ASN A 920 -1.10 -20.23 -24.99
CA ASN A 920 -0.29 -20.43 -23.80
C ASN A 920 0.98 -19.55 -23.72
N PHE A 921 1.07 -18.48 -24.51
CA PHE A 921 2.17 -17.51 -24.44
C PHE A 921 1.69 -16.08 -24.72
N TRP A 922 2.48 -15.10 -24.27
CA TRP A 922 2.30 -13.70 -24.67
C TRP A 922 3.49 -13.25 -25.50
N GLY A 923 3.25 -12.54 -26.60
CA GLY A 923 4.31 -12.03 -27.47
C GLY A 923 4.91 -10.70 -27.00
N ALA A 924 4.19 -9.90 -26.21
CA ALA A 924 4.65 -8.62 -25.68
C ALA A 924 4.03 -8.31 -24.31
N LEU A 925 4.56 -7.31 -23.61
CA LEU A 925 4.01 -6.75 -22.37
C LEU A 925 3.75 -5.24 -22.52
N GLY A 926 2.67 -4.77 -21.89
CA GLY A 926 2.40 -3.34 -21.71
C GLY A 926 3.38 -2.67 -20.75
N SER A 927 3.31 -1.34 -20.63
CA SER A 927 4.15 -0.57 -19.69
C SER A 927 3.87 -0.89 -18.22
N ASP A 928 2.70 -1.43 -17.94
CA ASP A 928 2.24 -1.93 -16.64
C ASP A 928 2.69 -3.37 -16.35
N GLY A 929 3.32 -4.05 -17.31
CA GLY A 929 3.75 -5.45 -17.19
C GLY A 929 2.67 -6.48 -17.52
N PHE A 930 1.48 -6.06 -17.97
CA PHE A 930 0.37 -6.93 -18.34
C PHE A 930 0.34 -7.24 -19.84
N TYR A 931 -0.65 -8.05 -20.27
CA TYR A 931 -0.78 -8.50 -21.65
C TYR A 931 -0.83 -7.33 -22.63
N THR A 932 0.01 -7.40 -23.66
CA THR A 932 -0.22 -6.69 -24.91
C THR A 932 0.11 -7.60 -26.09
N ARG A 933 -0.58 -7.39 -27.21
CA ARG A 933 -0.40 -8.22 -28.40
C ARG A 933 0.83 -7.75 -29.18
N SER A 934 1.78 -8.65 -29.45
CA SER A 934 2.89 -8.37 -30.37
C SER A 934 2.43 -8.34 -31.83
N GLU A 935 3.19 -7.66 -32.69
CA GLU A 935 2.87 -7.53 -34.12
C GLU A 935 2.82 -8.90 -34.83
N ASP A 936 3.68 -9.82 -34.43
CA ASP A 936 3.82 -11.18 -34.98
C ASP A 936 2.94 -12.24 -34.31
N TYR A 937 2.19 -11.89 -33.27
CA TYR A 937 1.41 -12.86 -32.48
C TYR A 937 0.44 -13.67 -33.34
N MET A 938 -0.31 -13.00 -34.24
CA MET A 938 -1.28 -13.68 -35.11
C MET A 938 -0.61 -14.61 -36.12
N ASP A 939 0.57 -14.24 -36.60
CA ASP A 939 1.34 -15.04 -37.57
C ASP A 939 1.96 -16.27 -36.91
N ILE A 940 2.39 -16.16 -35.64
CA ILE A 940 2.89 -17.28 -34.85
C ILE A 940 1.75 -18.27 -34.55
N ILE A 941 0.60 -17.81 -34.05
CA ILE A 941 -0.50 -18.72 -33.67
C ILE A 941 -1.18 -19.39 -34.88
N SER A 942 -1.16 -18.72 -36.05
CA SER A 942 -1.75 -19.24 -37.29
C SER A 942 -0.78 -20.08 -38.11
N TYR A 943 0.44 -20.32 -37.60
CA TYR A 943 1.52 -21.01 -38.31
C TYR A 943 1.93 -20.34 -39.65
N ASN A 944 1.63 -19.05 -39.84
CA ASN A 944 2.12 -18.27 -41.00
C ASN A 944 3.64 -18.08 -40.93
N THR A 945 4.16 -17.96 -39.71
CA THR A 945 5.60 -17.90 -39.43
C THR A 945 5.94 -19.00 -38.43
N SER A 946 6.88 -19.87 -38.79
CA SER A 946 7.26 -21.03 -37.99
C SER A 946 8.69 -20.90 -37.46
N GLY A 947 8.89 -21.23 -36.18
CA GLY A 947 10.17 -21.07 -35.49
C GLY A 947 10.11 -21.33 -33.99
N ILE A 948 11.19 -20.95 -33.31
CA ILE A 948 11.30 -20.91 -31.86
C ILE A 948 11.46 -19.44 -31.46
N TRP A 949 10.49 -18.93 -30.72
CA TRP A 949 10.33 -17.49 -30.48
C TRP A 949 10.63 -17.19 -29.02
N ASN A 950 11.52 -16.23 -28.76
CA ASN A 950 11.76 -15.75 -27.40
C ASN A 950 10.61 -14.82 -27.01
N VAL A 951 9.91 -15.15 -25.93
CA VAL A 951 8.66 -14.51 -25.55
C VAL A 951 8.67 -14.10 -24.07
N PRO A 952 8.01 -13.00 -23.70
CA PRO A 952 8.02 -12.51 -22.32
C PRO A 952 7.28 -13.43 -21.33
N LEU A 953 6.38 -14.30 -21.78
CA LEU A 953 5.64 -15.19 -20.89
C LEU A 953 5.23 -16.48 -21.61
N VAL A 954 5.35 -17.60 -20.90
CA VAL A 954 4.77 -18.91 -21.27
C VAL A 954 4.00 -19.48 -20.07
N ARG A 955 2.96 -20.26 -20.32
CA ARG A 955 2.12 -20.92 -19.30
C ARG A 955 1.56 -22.26 -19.78
N SER A 956 0.78 -22.94 -18.95
CA SER A 956 0.01 -24.17 -19.24
C SER A 956 0.79 -25.43 -19.62
N ALA A 957 1.80 -25.35 -20.48
CA ALA A 957 2.71 -26.45 -20.78
C ALA A 957 4.09 -25.89 -21.11
N TYR A 958 5.13 -26.30 -20.38
CA TYR A 958 6.50 -25.87 -20.66
C TYR A 958 7.56 -26.80 -20.05
N LEU A 959 8.64 -27.01 -20.80
CA LEU A 959 9.82 -27.73 -20.36
C LEU A 959 10.85 -26.73 -19.80
N ILE A 960 11.23 -26.89 -18.54
CA ILE A 960 12.24 -26.07 -17.87
C ILE A 960 13.50 -26.91 -17.56
N SER A 961 14.66 -26.40 -17.94
CA SER A 961 15.95 -27.04 -17.63
C SER A 961 16.27 -26.99 -16.14
N ARG A 962 16.98 -28.00 -15.62
CA ARG A 962 17.45 -28.03 -14.21
C ARG A 962 18.25 -26.77 -13.85
N TRP A 963 19.00 -26.21 -14.80
CA TRP A 963 19.72 -24.95 -14.62
C TRP A 963 18.76 -23.78 -14.34
N ALA A 964 17.71 -23.63 -15.15
CA ALA A 964 16.70 -22.59 -14.95
C ALA A 964 15.92 -22.82 -13.65
N VAL A 965 15.58 -24.06 -13.30
CA VAL A 965 14.95 -24.38 -12.01
C VAL A 965 15.80 -23.86 -10.84
N ARG A 966 17.12 -24.09 -10.84
CA ARG A 966 18.02 -23.57 -9.78
C ARG A 966 18.03 -22.04 -9.70
N LYS A 967 17.77 -21.35 -10.80
CA LYS A 967 17.71 -19.88 -10.81
C LYS A 967 16.38 -19.36 -10.28
N LEU A 968 15.29 -20.11 -10.46
CA LEU A 968 13.93 -19.63 -10.22
C LEU A 968 13.25 -20.25 -8.98
N ILE A 969 13.85 -21.24 -8.33
CA ILE A 969 13.19 -21.94 -7.20
C ILE A 969 12.88 -21.02 -6.00
N ASP A 970 13.70 -19.99 -5.77
CA ASP A 970 13.52 -19.03 -4.68
C ASP A 970 12.54 -17.88 -5.04
N ALA A 971 11.94 -17.89 -6.23
CA ALA A 971 10.96 -16.89 -6.64
C ALA A 971 9.76 -16.87 -5.70
N LYS A 972 9.28 -15.68 -5.33
CA LYS A 972 7.98 -15.52 -4.62
C LYS A 972 6.89 -15.35 -5.67
N LEU A 973 5.93 -16.27 -5.74
CA LEU A 973 4.99 -16.35 -6.85
C LEU A 973 3.60 -15.76 -6.53
N GLY A 974 3.17 -15.76 -5.26
CA GLY A 974 1.94 -15.08 -4.83
C GLY A 974 0.68 -15.58 -5.57
N ASN A 975 -0.32 -14.72 -5.72
CA ASN A 975 -1.61 -15.07 -6.35
C ASN A 975 -1.55 -15.13 -7.89
N GLU A 976 -0.59 -14.45 -8.53
CA GLU A 976 -0.43 -14.39 -10.00
C GLU A 976 0.77 -15.22 -10.46
N ILE A 977 0.70 -16.54 -10.20
CA ILE A 977 1.85 -17.45 -10.25
C ILE A 977 2.57 -17.45 -11.61
N ASP A 978 1.84 -17.61 -12.72
CA ASP A 978 2.43 -17.65 -14.06
C ASP A 978 3.12 -16.33 -14.43
N MET A 979 2.53 -15.19 -14.05
CA MET A 979 3.08 -13.87 -14.35
C MET A 979 4.32 -13.56 -13.51
N ASN A 980 4.28 -13.88 -12.22
CA ASN A 980 5.41 -13.69 -11.32
C ASN A 980 6.55 -14.66 -11.65
N PHE A 981 6.25 -15.89 -12.06
CA PHE A 981 7.25 -16.84 -12.55
C PHE A 981 7.94 -16.33 -13.82
N ALA A 982 7.16 -15.85 -14.79
CA ALA A 982 7.69 -15.27 -16.02
C ALA A 982 8.48 -13.98 -15.75
N LYS A 983 8.02 -13.13 -14.82
CA LYS A 983 8.73 -11.92 -14.40
C LYS A 983 10.09 -12.26 -13.80
N GLU A 984 10.13 -13.20 -12.86
CA GLU A 984 11.39 -13.63 -12.24
C GLU A 984 12.36 -14.21 -13.28
N ALA A 985 11.85 -14.97 -14.24
CA ALA A 985 12.65 -15.48 -15.36
C ALA A 985 13.27 -14.34 -16.17
N ARG A 986 12.50 -13.31 -16.51
CA ARG A 986 13.02 -12.12 -17.23
C ARG A 986 14.05 -11.36 -16.39
N ASP A 987 13.77 -11.10 -15.11
CA ASP A 987 14.66 -10.36 -14.19
C ASP A 987 16.01 -11.07 -14.01
N LYS A 988 16.01 -12.41 -14.05
CA LYS A 988 17.22 -13.25 -13.98
C LYS A 988 17.85 -13.57 -15.34
N ASN A 989 17.38 -12.94 -16.42
CA ASN A 989 17.83 -13.17 -17.80
C ASN A 989 17.73 -14.65 -18.23
N VAL A 990 16.70 -15.35 -17.76
CA VAL A 990 16.33 -16.70 -18.18
C VAL A 990 15.29 -16.57 -19.29
N PHE A 991 15.70 -16.82 -20.54
CA PHE A 991 14.78 -16.72 -21.67
C PHE A 991 13.72 -17.82 -21.67
N MET A 992 12.52 -17.43 -22.10
CA MET A 992 11.38 -18.32 -22.30
C MET A 992 11.06 -18.37 -23.78
N PHE A 993 10.85 -19.57 -24.31
CA PHE A 993 10.61 -19.77 -25.72
C PHE A 993 9.25 -20.42 -25.97
N VAL A 994 8.60 -20.07 -27.07
CA VAL A 994 7.48 -20.86 -27.62
C VAL A 994 7.88 -21.46 -28.96
N ASP A 995 7.54 -22.73 -29.17
CA ASP A 995 7.84 -23.51 -30.37
C ASP A 995 6.56 -23.75 -31.17
N ASN A 996 6.54 -23.32 -32.43
CA ASN A 996 5.46 -23.61 -33.38
C ASN A 996 5.99 -24.28 -34.67
N GLN A 997 7.11 -25.00 -34.58
CA GLN A 997 7.68 -25.77 -35.69
C GLN A 997 6.86 -27.02 -36.02
N VAL A 998 6.05 -27.48 -35.08
CA VAL A 998 5.16 -28.63 -35.21
C VAL A 998 3.84 -28.32 -34.51
N GLU A 999 2.76 -28.97 -34.91
CA GLU A 999 1.53 -29.01 -34.13
C GLU A 999 1.71 -29.93 -32.92
N PHE A 1000 1.52 -29.39 -31.71
CA PHE A 1000 1.71 -30.12 -30.46
C PHE A 1000 0.39 -30.53 -29.80
N GLY A 1001 -0.65 -29.72 -29.97
CA GLY A 1001 -1.90 -29.86 -29.22
C GLY A 1001 -2.71 -28.57 -29.19
N TYR A 1002 -3.61 -28.49 -28.23
CA TYR A 1002 -4.50 -27.33 -28.02
C TYR A 1002 -4.82 -27.13 -26.53
N LEU A 1003 -5.54 -26.05 -26.22
CA LEU A 1003 -6.05 -25.74 -24.88
C LEU A 1003 -7.57 -25.93 -24.82
N MET A 1004 -8.06 -26.54 -23.74
CA MET A 1004 -9.50 -26.59 -23.40
C MET A 1004 -9.95 -25.32 -22.67
N ASN A 1005 -11.25 -25.05 -22.72
CA ASN A 1005 -11.90 -24.01 -21.93
C ASN A 1005 -12.52 -24.62 -20.66
N ALA A 1006 -11.97 -24.29 -19.49
CA ALA A 1006 -12.48 -24.76 -18.20
C ALA A 1006 -13.15 -23.64 -17.39
N ASP A 1007 -13.28 -22.44 -17.95
CA ASP A 1007 -13.62 -21.23 -17.19
C ASP A 1007 -15.03 -21.29 -16.56
N ASN A 1008 -15.97 -22.02 -17.18
CA ASN A 1008 -17.36 -22.18 -16.74
C ASN A 1008 -17.76 -23.65 -16.47
N TYR A 1009 -16.80 -24.55 -16.26
CA TYR A 1009 -17.10 -25.97 -16.06
C TYR A 1009 -17.69 -26.22 -14.67
N THR A 1010 -18.84 -26.90 -14.60
CA THR A 1010 -19.50 -27.27 -13.33
C THR A 1010 -19.40 -28.78 -13.05
N ASN A 1011 -19.63 -29.17 -11.80
CA ASN A 1011 -19.58 -30.58 -11.36
C ASN A 1011 -20.97 -31.10 -10.91
N ASP A 1012 -22.04 -30.52 -11.46
CA ASP A 1012 -23.42 -30.68 -10.96
C ASP A 1012 -24.15 -31.89 -11.54
N HIS A 1013 -23.53 -32.57 -12.51
CA HIS A 1013 -24.04 -33.75 -13.21
C HIS A 1013 -23.14 -34.97 -12.96
N LEU A 1014 -23.71 -36.16 -13.14
CA LEU A 1014 -22.96 -37.42 -13.07
C LEU A 1014 -21.90 -37.48 -14.19
N HIS A 1015 -22.24 -37.00 -15.37
CA HIS A 1015 -21.40 -36.92 -16.56
C HIS A 1015 -21.39 -35.51 -17.13
N ASN A 1016 -20.69 -34.59 -16.43
CA ASN A 1016 -20.61 -33.16 -16.77
C ASN A 1016 -20.16 -32.87 -18.22
N ASP A 1017 -19.35 -33.74 -18.82
CA ASP A 1017 -18.89 -33.59 -20.20
C ASP A 1017 -20.06 -33.61 -21.21
N LEU A 1018 -21.21 -34.22 -20.89
CA LEU A 1018 -22.41 -34.16 -21.73
C LEU A 1018 -22.91 -32.73 -21.95
N TRP A 1019 -22.65 -31.81 -21.02
CA TRP A 1019 -23.04 -30.40 -21.10
C TRP A 1019 -22.01 -29.51 -21.82
N GLN A 1020 -20.84 -30.04 -22.20
CA GLN A 1020 -19.72 -29.26 -22.76
C GLN A 1020 -19.84 -28.92 -24.26
N ILE A 1021 -20.99 -29.18 -24.90
CA ILE A 1021 -21.19 -28.95 -26.34
C ILE A 1021 -21.00 -27.49 -26.77
N PHE A 1022 -21.16 -26.52 -25.86
CA PHE A 1022 -21.03 -25.10 -26.15
C PHE A 1022 -19.62 -24.56 -25.87
N ASP A 1023 -19.02 -24.96 -24.75
CA ASP A 1023 -17.72 -24.44 -24.30
C ASP A 1023 -16.55 -25.15 -24.98
N ASN A 1024 -16.67 -26.46 -25.22
CA ASN A 1024 -15.66 -27.31 -25.86
C ASN A 1024 -16.29 -28.13 -27.01
N PRO A 1025 -16.86 -27.46 -28.05
CA PRO A 1025 -17.70 -28.09 -29.07
C PRO A 1025 -17.01 -29.15 -29.92
N GLN A 1026 -15.69 -29.04 -30.12
CA GLN A 1026 -14.94 -29.97 -30.96
C GLN A 1026 -14.59 -31.25 -30.19
N ASP A 1027 -14.13 -31.10 -28.94
CA ASP A 1027 -13.88 -32.22 -28.03
C ASP A 1027 -15.17 -33.01 -27.76
N TRP A 1028 -16.28 -32.29 -27.53
CA TRP A 1028 -17.60 -32.89 -27.36
C TRP A 1028 -18.01 -33.70 -28.61
N GLU A 1029 -17.80 -33.15 -29.80
CA GLU A 1029 -18.11 -33.82 -31.07
C GLU A 1029 -17.24 -35.07 -31.29
N GLU A 1030 -15.94 -34.99 -31.01
CA GLU A 1030 -15.00 -36.11 -31.10
C GLU A 1030 -15.38 -37.25 -30.13
N HIS A 1031 -15.90 -36.91 -28.96
CA HIS A 1031 -16.25 -37.86 -27.91
C HIS A 1031 -17.66 -38.46 -28.06
N TYR A 1032 -18.65 -37.66 -28.48
CA TYR A 1032 -20.06 -38.04 -28.41
C TYR A 1032 -20.77 -38.24 -29.77
N ILE A 1033 -20.19 -37.78 -30.88
CA ILE A 1033 -20.72 -38.03 -32.23
C ILE A 1033 -19.93 -39.17 -32.91
N GLN A 1034 -20.65 -40.10 -33.54
CA GLN A 1034 -20.00 -41.16 -34.31
C GLN A 1034 -19.29 -40.55 -35.53
N GLN A 1035 -17.99 -40.80 -35.65
CA GLN A 1035 -17.19 -40.25 -36.75
C GLN A 1035 -17.69 -40.68 -38.14
N GLU A 1036 -18.31 -41.85 -38.24
CA GLU A 1036 -18.93 -42.33 -39.48
C GLU A 1036 -20.15 -41.49 -39.91
N PHE A 1037 -20.82 -40.79 -39.00
CA PHE A 1037 -21.97 -39.93 -39.31
C PHE A 1037 -21.59 -38.84 -40.33
N PHE A 1038 -20.40 -38.25 -40.21
CA PHE A 1038 -19.96 -37.19 -41.13
C PHE A 1038 -19.83 -37.66 -42.58
N ASN A 1039 -19.69 -38.98 -42.82
CA ASN A 1039 -19.74 -39.51 -44.18
C ASN A 1039 -21.12 -39.31 -44.82
N PHE A 1040 -22.20 -39.40 -44.05
CA PHE A 1040 -23.57 -39.19 -44.54
C PHE A 1040 -23.87 -37.72 -44.90
N LEU A 1041 -23.05 -36.79 -44.41
CA LEU A 1041 -23.18 -35.36 -44.73
C LEU A 1041 -22.46 -34.96 -46.03
N LYS A 1042 -21.59 -35.83 -46.58
CA LYS A 1042 -20.85 -35.55 -47.81
C LYS A 1042 -21.77 -35.30 -48.99
N THR A 1043 -21.37 -34.41 -49.89
CA THR A 1043 -22.19 -33.96 -51.03
C THR A 1043 -22.57 -35.09 -51.99
N GLU A 1044 -21.69 -36.07 -52.15
CA GLU A 1044 -21.86 -37.25 -53.00
C GLU A 1044 -22.84 -38.30 -52.45
N ILE A 1045 -23.16 -38.24 -51.15
CA ILE A 1045 -24.15 -39.13 -50.53
C ILE A 1045 -25.54 -38.55 -50.72
N THR A 1046 -26.42 -39.34 -51.32
CA THR A 1046 -27.82 -39.03 -51.60
C THR A 1046 -28.76 -39.83 -50.70
N MET A 1047 -30.07 -39.55 -50.75
CA MET A 1047 -31.08 -40.32 -50.04
C MET A 1047 -31.00 -41.82 -50.32
N ALA A 1048 -30.63 -42.22 -51.54
CA ALA A 1048 -30.55 -43.63 -51.95
C ALA A 1048 -29.40 -44.40 -51.28
N ASP A 1049 -28.42 -43.69 -50.73
CA ASP A 1049 -27.25 -44.27 -50.07
C ASP A 1049 -27.48 -44.47 -48.56
N VAL A 1050 -28.60 -43.96 -48.02
CA VAL A 1050 -28.98 -44.11 -46.62
C VAL A 1050 -29.93 -45.29 -46.47
N GLU A 1051 -29.67 -46.15 -45.48
CA GLU A 1051 -30.48 -47.35 -45.27
C GLU A 1051 -31.94 -46.99 -44.98
N GLN A 1052 -32.87 -47.61 -45.71
CA GLN A 1052 -34.29 -47.38 -45.60
C GLN A 1052 -35.04 -48.69 -45.29
N PRO A 1053 -35.03 -49.17 -44.02
CA PRO A 1053 -35.58 -50.48 -43.66
C PRO A 1053 -37.09 -50.61 -43.88
N CYS A 1054 -37.84 -49.51 -43.84
CA CYS A 1054 -39.26 -49.44 -44.19
C CYS A 1054 -39.49 -48.23 -45.11
N PRO A 1055 -40.55 -48.21 -45.94
CA PRO A 1055 -40.84 -47.06 -46.80
C PRO A 1055 -40.85 -45.75 -46.01
N ASP A 1056 -40.08 -44.75 -46.45
CA ASP A 1056 -39.90 -43.44 -45.82
C ASP A 1056 -39.38 -43.47 -44.36
N VAL A 1057 -38.73 -44.57 -43.96
CA VAL A 1057 -38.07 -44.71 -42.65
C VAL A 1057 -36.58 -44.89 -42.86
N PHE A 1058 -35.78 -43.91 -42.46
CA PHE A 1058 -34.32 -43.90 -42.65
C PHE A 1058 -33.57 -44.31 -41.40
N TRP A 1059 -32.41 -44.94 -41.55
CA TRP A 1059 -31.61 -45.44 -40.45
C TRP A 1059 -30.12 -45.13 -40.63
N PHE A 1060 -29.53 -44.35 -39.72
CA PHE A 1060 -28.14 -43.88 -39.80
C PHE A 1060 -27.49 -43.70 -38.41
N PRO A 1061 -26.15 -43.78 -38.28
CA PRO A 1061 -25.46 -43.58 -37.01
C PRO A 1061 -25.46 -42.11 -36.59
N LEU A 1062 -25.49 -41.80 -35.29
CA LEU A 1062 -25.33 -40.43 -34.79
C LEU A 1062 -24.48 -40.37 -33.52
N LEU A 1063 -24.89 -41.06 -32.45
CA LEU A 1063 -24.32 -40.90 -31.10
C LEU A 1063 -23.36 -42.05 -30.76
N THR A 1064 -22.26 -41.79 -30.05
CA THR A 1064 -21.33 -42.86 -29.64
C THR A 1064 -21.95 -43.76 -28.57
N GLU A 1065 -21.40 -44.96 -28.38
CA GLU A 1065 -21.82 -45.84 -27.28
C GLU A 1065 -21.57 -45.17 -25.91
N THR A 1066 -20.51 -44.37 -25.80
CA THR A 1066 -20.21 -43.58 -24.59
C THR A 1066 -21.31 -42.58 -24.29
N PHE A 1067 -21.75 -41.81 -25.30
CA PHE A 1067 -22.88 -40.89 -25.15
C PHE A 1067 -24.11 -41.65 -24.65
N CYS A 1068 -24.45 -42.76 -25.31
CA CYS A 1068 -25.65 -43.52 -24.98
C CYS A 1068 -25.61 -44.08 -23.56
N LYS A 1069 -24.45 -44.61 -23.16
CA LYS A 1069 -24.23 -45.13 -21.81
C LYS A 1069 -24.37 -44.02 -20.76
N GLN A 1070 -23.66 -42.90 -20.94
CA GLN A 1070 -23.68 -41.80 -19.98
C GLN A 1070 -25.06 -41.13 -19.90
N LEU A 1071 -25.79 -41.02 -21.03
CA LEU A 1071 -27.16 -40.53 -21.00
C LEU A 1071 -28.09 -41.48 -20.22
N ILE A 1072 -27.94 -42.80 -20.37
CA ILE A 1072 -28.70 -43.76 -19.55
C ILE A 1072 -28.35 -43.59 -18.07
N GLU A 1073 -27.06 -43.49 -17.74
CA GLU A 1073 -26.58 -43.30 -16.37
C GLU A 1073 -27.13 -42.00 -15.76
N GLU A 1074 -27.19 -40.91 -16.52
CA GLU A 1074 -27.84 -39.66 -16.11
C GLU A 1074 -29.34 -39.82 -15.88
N MET A 1075 -30.07 -40.45 -16.81
CA MET A 1075 -31.52 -40.64 -16.66
C MET A 1075 -31.85 -41.54 -15.45
N GLU A 1076 -31.06 -42.58 -15.21
CA GLU A 1076 -31.22 -43.44 -14.03
C GLU A 1076 -30.80 -42.76 -12.74
N ASN A 1077 -29.77 -41.90 -12.76
CA ASN A 1077 -29.36 -41.08 -11.62
C ASN A 1077 -30.40 -40.00 -11.30
N PHE A 1078 -31.03 -39.39 -12.31
CA PHE A 1078 -32.17 -38.51 -12.12
C PHE A 1078 -33.35 -39.27 -11.51
N GLY A 1079 -33.60 -40.51 -11.95
CA GLY A 1079 -34.44 -41.49 -11.25
C GLY A 1079 -35.95 -41.24 -11.29
N GLU A 1080 -36.40 -40.03 -11.61
CA GLU A 1080 -37.81 -39.66 -11.72
C GLU A 1080 -38.39 -40.08 -13.08
N TRP A 1081 -38.63 -41.37 -13.29
CA TRP A 1081 -39.31 -41.88 -14.47
C TRP A 1081 -40.82 -41.62 -14.40
N SER A 1082 -41.46 -41.33 -15.53
CA SER A 1082 -42.92 -41.25 -15.59
C SER A 1082 -43.56 -42.58 -15.18
N ASN A 1083 -44.81 -42.53 -14.74
CA ASN A 1083 -45.58 -43.72 -14.42
C ASN A 1083 -46.14 -44.44 -15.66
N GLY A 1084 -46.10 -43.81 -16.84
CA GLY A 1084 -46.71 -44.30 -18.07
C GLY A 1084 -48.22 -44.05 -18.16
N ASP A 1085 -48.72 -43.03 -17.45
CA ASP A 1085 -50.14 -42.63 -17.42
C ASP A 1085 -50.39 -41.37 -18.26
N ASN A 1086 -51.63 -41.20 -18.76
CA ASN A 1086 -51.97 -40.06 -19.64
C ASN A 1086 -51.85 -38.69 -18.95
N HIS A 1087 -51.78 -38.65 -17.61
CA HIS A 1087 -51.60 -37.41 -16.87
C HIS A 1087 -50.20 -37.41 -16.26
N ASP A 1088 -49.32 -36.60 -16.85
CA ASP A 1088 -47.98 -36.38 -16.33
C ASP A 1088 -47.85 -34.90 -15.94
N PRO A 1089 -47.90 -34.57 -14.63
CA PRO A 1089 -47.82 -33.19 -14.16
C PRO A 1089 -46.46 -32.54 -14.43
N ARG A 1090 -45.47 -33.31 -14.88
CA ARG A 1090 -44.12 -32.84 -15.21
C ARG A 1090 -44.05 -32.28 -16.64
N LEU A 1091 -45.08 -32.50 -17.46
CA LEU A 1091 -45.18 -31.99 -18.83
C LEU A 1091 -45.96 -30.68 -18.91
N GLU A 1092 -45.56 -29.80 -19.81
CA GLU A 1092 -46.25 -28.53 -20.12
C GLU A 1092 -47.64 -28.83 -20.69
N GLY A 1093 -48.69 -28.63 -19.89
CA GLY A 1093 -50.09 -28.99 -20.21
C GLY A 1093 -50.61 -30.26 -19.51
N GLY A 1094 -49.75 -30.98 -18.78
CA GLY A 1094 -50.11 -32.05 -17.85
C GLY A 1094 -50.69 -33.32 -18.48
N TYR A 1095 -50.80 -33.43 -19.80
CA TYR A 1095 -51.50 -34.54 -20.45
C TYR A 1095 -50.73 -35.09 -21.65
N GLU A 1096 -50.46 -36.39 -21.61
CA GLU A 1096 -49.82 -37.13 -22.68
C GLU A 1096 -50.83 -38.06 -23.35
N ASN A 1097 -51.08 -37.85 -24.64
CA ASN A 1097 -52.08 -38.64 -25.38
C ASN A 1097 -51.71 -40.12 -25.50
N VAL A 1098 -50.41 -40.41 -25.48
CA VAL A 1098 -49.84 -41.74 -25.66
C VAL A 1098 -48.68 -41.89 -24.67
N PRO A 1099 -48.99 -42.25 -23.42
CA PRO A 1099 -48.02 -42.12 -22.35
C PRO A 1099 -46.94 -43.18 -22.40
N THR A 1100 -45.71 -42.77 -22.13
CA THR A 1100 -44.55 -43.64 -21.98
C THR A 1100 -43.87 -43.42 -20.64
N ARG A 1101 -43.23 -44.46 -20.10
CA ARG A 1101 -42.32 -44.33 -18.95
C ARG A 1101 -41.04 -43.64 -19.38
N ASP A 1102 -40.97 -42.34 -19.16
CA ASP A 1102 -39.93 -41.51 -19.72
C ASP A 1102 -39.46 -40.37 -18.80
N ILE A 1103 -38.35 -39.77 -19.25
CA ILE A 1103 -37.75 -38.55 -18.73
C ILE A 1103 -37.47 -37.62 -19.92
N HIS A 1104 -38.02 -36.41 -19.87
CA HIS A 1104 -37.79 -35.37 -20.85
C HIS A 1104 -36.46 -34.65 -20.62
N MET A 1105 -35.77 -34.27 -21.70
CA MET A 1105 -34.48 -33.56 -21.62
C MET A 1105 -34.58 -32.25 -20.86
N ARG A 1106 -35.74 -31.57 -20.87
CA ARG A 1106 -35.95 -30.37 -20.04
C ARG A 1106 -35.90 -30.66 -18.55
N GLN A 1107 -36.34 -31.85 -18.11
CA GLN A 1107 -36.33 -32.23 -16.69
C GLN A 1107 -34.91 -32.44 -16.15
N VAL A 1108 -33.97 -32.77 -17.03
CA VAL A 1108 -32.55 -32.90 -16.72
C VAL A 1108 -31.72 -31.69 -17.17
N ASP A 1109 -32.37 -30.60 -17.59
CA ASP A 1109 -31.71 -29.39 -18.08
C ASP A 1109 -30.74 -29.62 -19.26
N TRP A 1110 -31.18 -30.41 -20.24
CA TRP A 1110 -30.39 -30.78 -21.44
C TRP A 1110 -31.15 -30.53 -22.75
N GLU A 1111 -32.28 -29.82 -22.71
CA GLU A 1111 -33.10 -29.53 -23.90
C GLU A 1111 -32.38 -28.62 -24.89
N GLU A 1112 -31.69 -27.56 -24.43
CA GLU A 1112 -30.97 -26.63 -25.30
C GLU A 1112 -29.77 -27.29 -25.99
N HIS A 1113 -29.03 -28.13 -25.27
CA HIS A 1113 -27.93 -28.94 -25.81
C HIS A 1113 -28.43 -29.84 -26.93
N TRP A 1114 -29.58 -30.49 -26.74
CA TRP A 1114 -30.18 -31.31 -27.78
C TRP A 1114 -30.70 -30.46 -28.96
N GLN A 1115 -31.28 -29.28 -28.73
CA GLN A 1115 -31.62 -28.36 -29.83
C GLN A 1115 -30.39 -27.99 -30.67
N HIS A 1116 -29.24 -27.81 -30.03
CA HIS A 1116 -27.99 -27.58 -30.74
C HIS A 1116 -27.60 -28.79 -31.61
N VAL A 1117 -27.73 -30.00 -31.08
CA VAL A 1117 -27.49 -31.25 -31.85
C VAL A 1117 -28.43 -31.33 -33.05
N LEU A 1118 -29.72 -31.03 -32.87
CA LEU A 1118 -30.69 -31.01 -33.97
C LEU A 1118 -30.28 -30.00 -35.05
N GLY A 1119 -29.95 -28.76 -34.65
CA GLY A 1119 -29.58 -27.71 -35.59
C GLY A 1119 -28.26 -27.98 -36.33
N LYS A 1120 -27.26 -28.55 -35.65
CA LYS A 1120 -25.92 -28.77 -36.21
C LYS A 1120 -25.83 -30.05 -37.03
N TYR A 1121 -26.39 -31.15 -36.55
CA TYR A 1121 -26.20 -32.49 -37.14
C TYR A 1121 -27.45 -32.98 -37.89
N ILE A 1122 -28.65 -32.79 -37.34
CA ILE A 1122 -29.88 -33.28 -37.99
C ILE A 1122 -30.32 -32.39 -39.16
N TYR A 1123 -30.18 -31.07 -39.06
CA TYR A 1123 -30.59 -30.15 -40.12
C TYR A 1123 -29.90 -30.40 -41.47
N PRO A 1124 -28.59 -30.68 -41.55
CA PRO A 1124 -27.97 -31.02 -42.83
C PRO A 1124 -28.49 -32.34 -43.43
N ILE A 1125 -28.67 -33.38 -42.62
CA ILE A 1125 -29.11 -34.70 -43.12
C ILE A 1125 -30.61 -34.72 -43.46
N GLN A 1126 -31.46 -34.00 -42.73
CA GLN A 1126 -32.90 -33.94 -43.04
C GLN A 1126 -33.14 -33.43 -44.47
N LYS A 1127 -32.36 -32.42 -44.92
CA LYS A 1127 -32.54 -31.81 -46.24
C LYS A 1127 -32.15 -32.76 -47.37
N LYS A 1128 -31.26 -33.72 -47.08
CA LYS A 1128 -30.91 -34.79 -48.01
C LYS A 1128 -31.99 -35.86 -48.07
N LEU A 1129 -32.58 -36.21 -46.93
CA LEU A 1129 -33.56 -37.30 -46.84
C LEU A 1129 -34.98 -36.87 -47.25
N TYR A 1130 -35.35 -35.64 -46.95
CA TYR A 1130 -36.64 -35.05 -47.30
C TYR A 1130 -36.40 -33.83 -48.20
N GLU A 1131 -36.06 -34.10 -49.46
CA GLU A 1131 -35.80 -33.05 -50.44
C GLU A 1131 -36.99 -32.08 -50.55
N GLY A 1132 -36.73 -30.78 -50.38
CA GLY A 1132 -37.75 -29.73 -50.34
C GLY A 1132 -38.26 -29.36 -48.93
N TYR A 1133 -37.83 -30.07 -47.89
CA TYR A 1133 -38.14 -29.73 -46.50
C TYR A 1133 -37.01 -28.89 -45.86
N GLU A 1134 -37.19 -27.58 -45.82
CA GLU A 1134 -36.16 -26.60 -45.41
C GLU A 1134 -36.36 -26.05 -43.99
N ASP A 1135 -37.42 -26.44 -43.28
CA ASP A 1135 -37.71 -25.95 -41.94
C ASP A 1135 -36.62 -26.39 -40.96
N ARG A 1136 -35.98 -25.44 -40.26
CA ARG A 1136 -34.99 -25.77 -39.24
C ARG A 1136 -35.62 -26.68 -38.17
N PRO A 1137 -34.93 -27.77 -37.77
CA PRO A 1137 -35.46 -28.70 -36.78
C PRO A 1137 -35.54 -28.00 -35.42
N ARG A 1138 -36.72 -28.07 -34.81
CA ARG A 1138 -37.01 -27.67 -33.44
C ARG A 1138 -37.86 -28.76 -32.79
N ALA A 1139 -37.63 -29.05 -31.53
CA ALA A 1139 -38.41 -30.07 -30.83
C ALA A 1139 -38.61 -29.69 -29.37
N ARG A 1140 -39.86 -29.75 -28.88
CA ARG A 1140 -40.19 -29.58 -27.45
C ARG A 1140 -40.39 -30.91 -26.72
N MET A 1141 -40.58 -31.99 -27.49
CA MET A 1141 -40.75 -33.34 -26.94
C MET A 1141 -39.49 -34.13 -27.27
N ASN A 1142 -38.53 -34.08 -26.34
CA ASN A 1142 -37.26 -34.77 -26.39
C ASN A 1142 -37.19 -35.61 -25.12
N PHE A 1143 -37.25 -36.93 -25.21
CA PHE A 1143 -37.40 -37.76 -24.01
C PHE A 1143 -36.82 -39.15 -24.17
N VAL A 1144 -36.21 -39.66 -23.10
CA VAL A 1144 -35.70 -41.02 -23.02
C VAL A 1144 -36.79 -41.89 -22.44
N VAL A 1145 -37.14 -42.96 -23.14
CA VAL A 1145 -38.14 -43.95 -22.73
C VAL A 1145 -37.46 -45.21 -22.22
N ARG A 1146 -38.01 -45.79 -21.16
CA ARG A 1146 -37.58 -47.08 -20.59
C ARG A 1146 -38.68 -48.12 -20.67
N TYR A 1147 -38.42 -49.20 -21.42
CA TYR A 1147 -39.31 -50.37 -21.48
C TYR A 1147 -38.77 -51.52 -20.64
N ARG A 1148 -39.61 -52.05 -19.75
CA ARG A 1148 -39.34 -53.23 -18.90
C ARG A 1148 -40.57 -54.15 -18.84
N PRO A 1149 -40.38 -55.49 -18.77
CA PRO A 1149 -41.48 -56.46 -18.66
C PRO A 1149 -42.45 -56.19 -17.52
N GLU A 1150 -41.92 -55.78 -16.36
CA GLU A 1150 -42.66 -55.58 -15.11
C GLU A 1150 -43.25 -54.17 -14.97
N GLU A 1151 -42.93 -53.26 -15.89
CA GLU A 1151 -43.38 -51.86 -15.88
C GLU A 1151 -44.26 -51.61 -17.12
N GLN A 1152 -43.77 -50.82 -18.07
CA GLN A 1152 -44.36 -50.66 -19.39
C GLN A 1152 -43.51 -51.41 -20.42
N PRO A 1153 -43.95 -52.57 -20.94
CA PRO A 1153 -43.14 -53.35 -21.88
C PRO A 1153 -43.33 -52.96 -23.35
N SER A 1154 -44.42 -52.28 -23.70
CA SER A 1154 -44.81 -51.97 -25.08
C SER A 1154 -45.53 -50.62 -25.17
N LEU A 1155 -45.73 -50.15 -26.40
CA LEU A 1155 -46.53 -48.96 -26.69
C LEU A 1155 -47.54 -49.25 -27.80
N ARG A 1156 -48.81 -48.90 -27.54
CA ARG A 1156 -49.91 -49.15 -28.48
C ARG A 1156 -49.72 -48.42 -29.82
N PRO A 1157 -50.40 -48.84 -30.91
CA PRO A 1157 -50.38 -48.11 -32.18
C PRO A 1157 -50.78 -46.63 -32.03
N HIS A 1158 -49.97 -45.72 -32.55
CA HIS A 1158 -50.19 -44.27 -32.48
C HIS A 1158 -49.48 -43.49 -33.60
N HIS A 1159 -49.77 -42.19 -33.64
CA HIS A 1159 -49.04 -41.19 -34.42
C HIS A 1159 -48.36 -40.21 -33.48
N ASP A 1160 -47.20 -39.72 -33.90
CA ASP A 1160 -46.47 -38.71 -33.16
C ASP A 1160 -46.99 -37.32 -33.51
N ALA A 1161 -46.94 -36.41 -32.54
CA ALA A 1161 -47.24 -35.01 -32.77
C ALA A 1161 -46.03 -34.31 -33.39
N SER A 1162 -45.52 -34.80 -34.53
CA SER A 1162 -44.31 -34.29 -35.19
C SER A 1162 -44.48 -34.27 -36.71
N SER A 1163 -43.68 -33.45 -37.39
CA SER A 1163 -43.50 -33.59 -38.84
C SER A 1163 -42.73 -34.87 -39.14
N TYR A 1164 -41.61 -35.09 -38.43
CA TYR A 1164 -40.90 -36.35 -38.38
C TYR A 1164 -40.35 -36.61 -36.97
N THR A 1165 -40.13 -37.87 -36.66
CA THR A 1165 -39.63 -38.36 -35.38
C THR A 1165 -38.25 -38.96 -35.54
N LEU A 1166 -37.38 -38.69 -34.57
CA LEU A 1166 -36.13 -39.42 -34.36
C LEU A 1166 -36.34 -40.43 -33.23
N ASN A 1167 -35.95 -41.68 -33.45
CA ASN A 1167 -35.98 -42.73 -32.44
C ASN A 1167 -34.61 -43.42 -32.40
N ILE A 1168 -33.88 -43.20 -31.31
CA ILE A 1168 -32.48 -43.60 -31.17
C ILE A 1168 -32.37 -44.73 -30.16
N GLY A 1169 -31.77 -45.86 -30.55
CA GLY A 1169 -31.48 -46.95 -29.62
C GLY A 1169 -30.32 -46.60 -28.69
N LEU A 1170 -30.51 -46.68 -27.36
CA LEU A 1170 -29.45 -46.34 -26.40
C LEU A 1170 -28.70 -47.57 -25.84
N ASN A 1171 -29.28 -48.78 -25.93
CA ASN A 1171 -28.63 -50.01 -25.46
C ASN A 1171 -28.90 -51.22 -26.38
N GLN A 1172 -28.20 -52.34 -26.17
CA GLN A 1172 -28.06 -53.42 -27.16
C GLN A 1172 -29.14 -54.52 -27.02
N PRO A 1173 -29.89 -54.86 -28.10
CA PRO A 1173 -30.76 -56.03 -28.12
C PRO A 1173 -29.94 -57.33 -28.02
N GLY A 1174 -30.48 -58.33 -27.31
CA GLY A 1174 -29.81 -59.61 -27.04
C GLY A 1174 -28.83 -59.58 -25.88
N LYS A 1175 -28.26 -58.41 -25.53
CA LYS A 1175 -27.37 -58.21 -24.38
C LYS A 1175 -28.09 -57.57 -23.20
N ASP A 1176 -28.69 -56.40 -23.41
CA ASP A 1176 -29.31 -55.61 -22.35
C ASP A 1176 -30.83 -55.86 -22.24
N TYR A 1177 -31.46 -56.25 -23.35
CA TYR A 1177 -32.88 -56.65 -23.40
C TYR A 1177 -33.19 -57.70 -24.48
N GLN A 1178 -34.34 -58.37 -24.38
CA GLN A 1178 -34.90 -59.27 -25.40
C GLN A 1178 -36.31 -58.82 -25.80
N GLY A 1179 -36.70 -59.10 -27.05
CA GLY A 1179 -37.92 -58.53 -27.63
C GLY A 1179 -37.76 -57.04 -27.95
N GLY A 1180 -38.86 -56.30 -28.09
CA GLY A 1180 -38.83 -54.88 -28.41
C GLY A 1180 -38.73 -54.58 -29.91
N GLY A 1181 -38.58 -53.29 -30.23
CA GLY A 1181 -38.55 -52.77 -31.59
C GLY A 1181 -39.67 -51.75 -31.86
N VAL A 1182 -39.78 -51.33 -33.11
CA VAL A 1182 -40.90 -50.51 -33.62
C VAL A 1182 -41.50 -51.21 -34.83
N ARG A 1183 -42.83 -51.22 -34.93
CA ARG A 1183 -43.55 -51.75 -36.09
C ARG A 1183 -44.42 -50.68 -36.71
N PHE A 1184 -44.28 -50.46 -38.01
CA PHE A 1184 -45.10 -49.54 -38.80
C PHE A 1184 -46.26 -50.30 -39.44
N ASN A 1185 -47.45 -50.13 -38.87
CA ASN A 1185 -48.62 -50.99 -39.12
C ASN A 1185 -49.06 -50.96 -40.58
N ARG A 1186 -49.05 -49.77 -41.21
CA ARG A 1186 -49.47 -49.60 -42.61
C ARG A 1186 -48.60 -50.41 -43.59
N TYR A 1187 -47.32 -50.59 -43.28
CA TYR A 1187 -46.35 -51.26 -44.14
C TYR A 1187 -46.05 -52.69 -43.70
N ASN A 1188 -46.60 -53.13 -42.57
CA ASN A 1188 -46.27 -54.39 -41.91
C ASN A 1188 -44.74 -54.61 -41.79
N CYS A 1189 -44.01 -53.52 -41.51
CA CYS A 1189 -42.56 -53.49 -41.45
C CYS A 1189 -42.11 -53.23 -40.01
N SER A 1190 -41.09 -53.95 -39.52
CA SER A 1190 -40.62 -53.83 -38.13
C SER A 1190 -39.10 -53.70 -38.08
N ILE A 1191 -38.62 -52.88 -37.14
CA ILE A 1191 -37.20 -52.71 -36.82
C ILE A 1191 -37.01 -53.22 -35.39
N ILE A 1192 -36.42 -54.42 -35.24
CA ILE A 1192 -36.30 -55.14 -33.96
C ILE A 1192 -34.87 -55.22 -33.43
N ASP A 1193 -33.87 -55.17 -34.32
CA ASP A 1193 -32.45 -55.22 -33.97
C ASP A 1193 -31.83 -53.82 -33.96
N THR A 1194 -32.33 -52.93 -33.09
CA THR A 1194 -31.84 -51.54 -33.03
C THR A 1194 -30.36 -51.48 -32.64
N ARG A 1195 -29.59 -50.66 -33.36
CA ARG A 1195 -28.16 -50.43 -33.16
C ARG A 1195 -27.97 -49.26 -32.19
N VAL A 1196 -27.03 -49.39 -31.25
CA VAL A 1196 -26.78 -48.35 -30.25
C VAL A 1196 -26.27 -47.07 -30.91
N GLY A 1197 -26.88 -45.95 -30.57
CA GLY A 1197 -26.56 -44.62 -31.10
C GLY A 1197 -27.03 -44.37 -32.53
N TRP A 1198 -27.76 -45.31 -33.15
CA TRP A 1198 -28.34 -45.13 -34.47
C TRP A 1198 -29.75 -44.56 -34.41
N VAL A 1199 -30.06 -43.65 -35.32
CA VAL A 1199 -31.30 -42.90 -35.44
C VAL A 1199 -32.23 -43.58 -36.45
N VAL A 1200 -33.41 -43.99 -36.02
CA VAL A 1200 -34.54 -44.28 -36.91
C VAL A 1200 -35.33 -42.99 -37.11
N MET A 1201 -35.28 -42.42 -38.31
CA MET A 1201 -36.00 -41.20 -38.70
C MET A 1201 -37.22 -41.55 -39.55
N SER A 1202 -38.42 -41.12 -39.14
CA SER A 1202 -39.67 -41.41 -39.88
C SER A 1202 -40.71 -40.29 -39.74
N PRO A 1203 -41.63 -40.07 -40.72
CA PRO A 1203 -42.70 -39.08 -40.59
C PRO A 1203 -43.62 -39.34 -39.39
N GLY A 1204 -44.00 -38.32 -38.63
CA GLY A 1204 -44.78 -38.49 -37.38
C GLY A 1204 -46.28 -38.59 -37.57
N ARG A 1205 -46.84 -37.82 -38.52
CA ARG A 1205 -48.28 -37.69 -38.75
C ARG A 1205 -48.75 -38.43 -40.01
N VAL A 1206 -50.04 -38.79 -40.02
CA VAL A 1206 -50.83 -39.30 -41.15
C VAL A 1206 -50.44 -40.70 -41.66
N THR A 1207 -49.18 -40.93 -42.06
CA THR A 1207 -48.80 -42.09 -42.88
C THR A 1207 -48.14 -43.23 -42.12
N HIS A 1208 -47.50 -42.95 -40.98
CA HIS A 1208 -46.68 -43.90 -40.23
C HIS A 1208 -47.30 -44.19 -38.85
N LEU A 1209 -48.51 -44.75 -38.85
CA LEU A 1209 -49.09 -45.32 -37.62
C LEU A 1209 -48.19 -46.47 -37.16
N HIS A 1210 -47.64 -46.37 -35.96
CA HIS A 1210 -46.64 -47.31 -35.47
C HIS A 1210 -46.86 -47.72 -34.02
N GLU A 1211 -46.33 -48.89 -33.65
CA GLU A 1211 -46.41 -49.47 -32.31
C GLU A 1211 -45.02 -49.85 -31.77
N GLY A 1212 -44.83 -49.72 -30.47
CA GLY A 1212 -43.65 -50.20 -29.75
C GLY A 1212 -43.84 -51.67 -29.39
N LEU A 1213 -43.05 -52.55 -29.99
CA LEU A 1213 -43.16 -54.00 -29.75
C LEU A 1213 -42.77 -54.36 -28.30
N PRO A 1214 -43.34 -55.44 -27.70
CA PRO A 1214 -43.08 -55.77 -26.30
C PRO A 1214 -41.64 -56.19 -26.03
N THR A 1215 -40.99 -55.54 -25.06
CA THR A 1215 -39.76 -55.99 -24.42
C THR A 1215 -40.09 -57.12 -23.44
N THR A 1216 -39.53 -58.30 -23.64
CA THR A 1216 -39.87 -59.53 -22.89
C THR A 1216 -38.88 -59.88 -21.79
N LYS A 1217 -37.66 -59.31 -21.83
CA LYS A 1217 -36.64 -59.48 -20.78
C LYS A 1217 -35.68 -58.30 -20.78
N GLY A 1218 -35.13 -57.96 -19.61
CA GLY A 1218 -34.16 -56.87 -19.46
C GLY A 1218 -34.80 -55.49 -19.54
N THR A 1219 -33.99 -54.47 -19.85
CA THR A 1219 -34.46 -53.07 -19.95
C THR A 1219 -34.03 -52.49 -21.29
N ARG A 1220 -34.98 -51.93 -22.05
CA ARG A 1220 -34.70 -51.24 -23.32
C ARG A 1220 -34.81 -49.73 -23.13
N TYR A 1221 -33.77 -49.00 -23.51
CA TYR A 1221 -33.77 -47.54 -23.53
C TYR A 1221 -33.75 -47.01 -24.97
N ILE A 1222 -34.60 -46.04 -25.25
CA ILE A 1222 -34.59 -45.29 -26.51
C ILE A 1222 -34.68 -43.79 -26.24
N PHE A 1223 -34.03 -42.97 -27.06
CA PHE A 1223 -34.18 -41.52 -27.03
C PHE A 1223 -35.04 -41.08 -28.21
N VAL A 1224 -36.19 -40.47 -27.90
CA VAL A 1224 -37.20 -40.09 -28.88
C VAL A 1224 -37.28 -38.57 -28.97
N THR A 1225 -37.43 -38.07 -30.20
CA THR A 1225 -37.57 -36.64 -30.46
C THR A 1225 -38.63 -36.38 -31.52
N PHE A 1226 -39.63 -35.57 -31.18
CA PHE A 1226 -40.66 -35.11 -32.10
C PHE A 1226 -40.26 -33.78 -32.72
N VAL A 1227 -39.78 -33.83 -33.95
CA VAL A 1227 -39.26 -32.66 -34.66
C VAL A 1227 -40.35 -31.95 -35.44
N ASN A 1228 -40.36 -30.62 -35.31
CA ASN A 1228 -41.31 -29.69 -35.92
C ASN A 1228 -42.77 -30.12 -35.66
N PRO A 1229 -43.20 -30.14 -34.38
CA PRO A 1229 -44.56 -30.49 -33.96
C PRO A 1229 -45.64 -29.54 -34.49
#